data_AF-A0A933DIU4-F1
#
_entry.id   AF-A0A933DIU4-F1
#
_cell.length_a   1.000
_cell.length_b   1.000
_cell.length_c   1.000
_cell.angle_alpha   90.00
_cell.angle_beta   90.00
_cell.angle_gamma   90.00
#
_symmetry.space_group_name_H-M   'P 1'
#
loop_
_entity.id
_entity.type
_entity.pdbx_description
1 polymer ?
#
loop_
_entity_poly.entity_id
_entity_poly.type
_entity_poly.pdbx_seq_one_letter_code
_entity_poly.pdbx_strand_id
1 'polypeptide(L)'
;MPPDPRTSPDGSPRVLAGPLSTTGFKGDSPTLNPYLRSDDFPANSIHHYLKYLMYAGQEERQKALTELILSYQTNPTARELLREIVETALDLNQVEIAALYAHIARQIAPQDAESLWLEAQILEAKNQHREALSKLIEAYKLDSQNPDILLSLAALYARTDDRKKALETLNTYLKIWPGNTDLLKIKGYYQMEQNDHGAIETFQQAYQQDTDDPEILEGLLGAVKRMGTQQELKTILKDASDQDAPNNRLKLKICALMGEQQEKQNCLQEALNSDPTSREALGLLLETLEEQGAWEEALWTLREYPAVTEKEPVFALKESFYLLQSGNLPEAVVILEQAQARFAGNDDIGYFLALGYQDLNEPLKARNKLEEIYQKKPAWKEASYNYALLCGDLGDRVKMEEILQALWRSYPDDPVVANALGYTWAERGKNLDQALGLIEKAVATDPKNPSYQDSWAWALFKMGRTAQALEILGKTAQETRDPEILMHLSQAQDKEGKKEEAWVSYLLAKFSLTNPKKKNARLAAQLSHLEKSLDRNAKPSAGEILGEQFARADQGLSGAFRCQWNLKGQKPLRVRLSFESASEKEAFRVFYWPPGAFLPLKREEIEQNFPQSSGVLTEFESAMEDFFAQRAWFANGAVKHGQAPQLKWKVGNDYSVRARGPKLLLKFFEFYSDHALQSGQGAAGGLVPRQINLESGAVSATCESLGYAKE
;
A
#
# COMPACT_ATOMS: atom_id res chain seq x y z
N MET A 1 18.94 6.43 -4.57
CA MET A 1 18.67 5.65 -5.80
C MET A 1 20.01 5.33 -6.43
N PRO A 2 20.34 4.07 -6.71
CA PRO A 2 21.44 3.78 -7.60
C PRO A 2 21.08 4.30 -9.01
N PRO A 3 22.05 4.76 -9.81
CA PRO A 3 21.80 5.19 -11.18
C PRO A 3 21.22 4.04 -12.02
N ASP A 4 20.26 4.35 -12.90
CA ASP A 4 19.66 3.39 -13.83
C ASP A 4 20.77 2.75 -14.68
N PRO A 5 20.95 1.41 -14.67
CA PRO A 5 22.02 0.75 -15.41
C PRO A 5 21.91 0.85 -16.95
N ARG A 6 20.90 1.56 -17.47
CA ARG A 6 20.58 1.68 -18.91
C ARG A 6 20.83 3.06 -19.52
N THR A 7 21.21 4.07 -18.73
CA THR A 7 21.61 5.38 -19.25
C THR A 7 23.13 5.55 -19.13
N SER A 8 23.76 6.05 -20.19
CA SER A 8 25.11 6.62 -20.09
C SER A 8 25.07 7.89 -19.22
N PRO A 9 26.20 8.36 -18.66
CA PRO A 9 26.25 9.55 -17.79
C PRO A 9 25.70 10.84 -18.42
N ASP A 10 25.49 10.87 -19.73
CA ASP A 10 24.91 11.96 -20.52
C ASP A 10 23.41 11.76 -20.87
N GLY A 11 22.79 10.66 -20.43
CA GLY A 11 21.37 10.39 -20.60
C GLY A 11 20.95 9.70 -21.89
N SER A 12 21.88 9.21 -22.73
CA SER A 12 21.54 8.46 -23.94
C SER A 12 21.21 6.98 -23.67
N PRO A 13 20.32 6.33 -24.45
CA PRO A 13 20.07 4.89 -24.36
C PRO A 13 21.31 4.09 -24.74
N ARG A 14 21.72 3.14 -23.89
CA ARG A 14 22.86 2.23 -24.13
C ARG A 14 22.80 1.42 -25.44
N VAL A 15 21.62 1.31 -26.07
CA VAL A 15 21.38 0.59 -27.34
C VAL A 15 22.26 1.13 -28.48
N LEU A 16 22.73 2.38 -28.40
CA LEU A 16 23.60 2.99 -29.40
C LEU A 16 24.99 3.37 -28.86
N ALA A 17 25.43 2.83 -27.72
CA ALA A 17 26.78 3.05 -27.20
C ALA A 17 27.82 2.03 -27.71
N GLY A 18 27.39 1.05 -28.51
CA GLY A 18 28.27 0.09 -29.19
C GLY A 18 28.83 0.63 -30.51
N PRO A 19 29.90 0.01 -31.05
CA PRO A 19 30.43 0.33 -32.38
C PRO A 19 29.32 0.21 -33.45
N LEU A 20 29.42 1.02 -34.51
CA LEU A 20 28.53 1.04 -35.68
C LEU A 20 28.61 -0.25 -36.53
N SER A 21 28.91 -1.41 -35.95
CA SER A 21 29.01 -2.64 -36.73
C SER A 21 27.61 -3.17 -37.07
N THR A 22 27.38 -3.32 -38.36
CA THR A 22 26.22 -3.99 -38.95
C THR A 22 26.26 -5.50 -38.72
N THR A 23 27.41 -6.02 -38.28
CA THR A 23 27.64 -7.40 -37.88
C THR A 23 27.26 -7.63 -36.41
N GLY A 24 25.99 -7.40 -36.10
CA GLY A 24 25.37 -8.18 -35.04
C GLY A 24 25.44 -9.66 -35.46
N PHE A 25 26.42 -10.40 -34.94
CA PHE A 25 26.50 -11.87 -35.00
C PHE A 25 25.35 -12.51 -34.20
N LYS A 26 24.11 -12.10 -34.47
CA LYS A 26 22.90 -12.71 -33.93
C LYS A 26 22.01 -13.08 -35.10
N GLY A 27 21.94 -14.37 -35.38
CA GLY A 27 20.83 -14.98 -36.12
C GLY A 27 21.22 -15.56 -37.47
N ASP A 28 21.88 -14.80 -38.33
CA ASP A 28 22.12 -15.25 -39.70
C ASP A 28 23.56 -15.76 -39.86
N SER A 29 23.70 -17.05 -40.14
CA SER A 29 24.96 -17.62 -40.63
C SER A 29 25.48 -16.74 -41.76
N PRO A 30 26.79 -16.39 -41.82
CA PRO A 30 27.31 -15.56 -42.88
C PRO A 30 27.01 -16.28 -44.20
N THR A 31 26.01 -15.78 -44.92
CA THR A 31 25.53 -16.43 -46.13
C THR A 31 26.66 -16.34 -47.14
N LEU A 32 26.83 -17.41 -47.92
CA LEU A 32 27.81 -17.43 -48.98
C LEU A 32 27.49 -16.27 -49.93
N ASN A 33 28.27 -15.20 -49.86
CA ASN A 33 28.02 -13.99 -50.62
C ASN A 33 27.87 -14.39 -52.11
N PRO A 34 26.74 -14.07 -52.80
CA PRO A 34 26.46 -14.55 -54.16
C PRO A 34 27.53 -14.21 -55.20
N TYR A 35 28.49 -13.33 -54.88
CA TYR A 35 29.63 -12.95 -55.73
C TYR A 35 30.76 -13.98 -55.80
N LEU A 36 30.74 -15.06 -55.01
CA LEU A 36 31.68 -16.19 -55.13
C LEU A 36 31.46 -17.07 -56.38
N ARG A 37 30.64 -16.61 -57.33
CA ARG A 37 30.43 -17.21 -58.65
C ARG A 37 31.01 -16.32 -59.74
N SER A 38 32.33 -16.17 -59.79
CA SER A 38 33.00 -15.72 -61.00
C SER A 38 34.35 -16.43 -61.15
N ASP A 39 34.79 -16.57 -62.39
CA ASP A 39 36.13 -17.08 -62.74
C ASP A 39 37.28 -16.13 -62.28
N ASP A 40 36.96 -15.05 -61.56
CA ASP A 40 37.87 -13.97 -61.14
C ASP A 40 38.38 -14.08 -59.68
N PHE A 41 37.97 -15.10 -58.91
CA PHE A 41 38.48 -15.34 -57.55
C PHE A 41 39.57 -16.43 -57.51
N PRO A 42 40.84 -16.11 -57.20
CA PRO A 42 41.90 -17.10 -57.07
C PRO A 42 41.56 -18.16 -56.01
N ALA A 43 41.84 -19.44 -56.28
CA ALA A 43 41.56 -20.54 -55.36
C ALA A 43 42.14 -20.34 -53.94
N ASN A 44 43.30 -19.69 -53.85
CA ASN A 44 43.93 -19.36 -52.56
C ASN A 44 43.14 -18.31 -51.77
N SER A 45 42.55 -17.30 -52.44
CA SER A 45 41.70 -16.30 -51.80
C SER A 45 40.41 -16.92 -51.28
N ILE A 46 39.76 -17.79 -52.07
CA ILE A 46 38.57 -18.54 -51.65
C ILE A 46 38.89 -19.41 -50.42
N HIS A 47 40.03 -20.10 -50.41
CA HIS A 47 40.46 -20.92 -49.27
C HIS A 47 40.57 -20.13 -47.97
N HIS A 48 41.22 -18.96 -48.01
CA HIS A 48 41.33 -18.06 -46.86
C HIS A 48 39.96 -17.48 -46.45
N TYR A 49 39.11 -17.14 -47.41
CA TYR A 49 37.76 -16.65 -47.12
C TYR A 49 36.86 -17.70 -46.45
N LEU A 50 36.92 -18.96 -46.89
CA LEU A 50 36.16 -20.05 -46.24
C LEU A 50 36.63 -20.29 -44.79
N LYS A 51 37.93 -20.17 -44.53
CA LYS A 51 38.46 -20.22 -43.16
C LYS A 51 37.99 -19.05 -42.32
N TYR A 52 37.92 -17.84 -42.89
CA TYR A 52 37.29 -16.70 -42.25
C TYR A 52 35.87 -17.06 -41.78
N LEU A 53 35.01 -17.56 -42.68
CA LEU A 53 33.63 -17.94 -42.34
C LEU A 53 33.56 -18.98 -41.22
N MET A 54 34.47 -19.96 -41.23
CA MET A 54 34.57 -20.98 -40.19
C MET A 54 34.97 -20.37 -38.84
N TYR A 55 36.00 -19.52 -38.79
CA TYR A 55 36.45 -18.88 -37.55
C TYR A 55 35.43 -17.85 -37.04
N ALA A 56 34.76 -17.13 -37.94
CA ALA A 56 33.66 -16.23 -37.64
C ALA A 56 32.50 -16.97 -36.95
N GLY A 57 32.09 -18.12 -37.49
CA GLY A 57 31.04 -18.96 -36.88
C GLY A 57 31.44 -19.60 -35.54
N GLN A 58 32.73 -19.66 -35.21
CA GLN A 58 33.26 -20.11 -33.92
C GLN A 58 33.52 -18.95 -32.94
N GLU A 59 33.14 -17.72 -33.31
CA GLU A 59 33.44 -16.49 -32.57
C GLU A 59 34.96 -16.23 -32.35
N GLU A 60 35.83 -16.88 -33.13
CA GLU A 60 37.29 -16.69 -33.08
C GLU A 60 37.71 -15.46 -33.91
N ARG A 61 37.19 -14.28 -33.52
CA ARG A 61 37.26 -13.02 -34.30
C ARG A 61 38.67 -12.61 -34.75
N GLN A 62 39.69 -12.80 -33.91
CA GLN A 62 41.07 -12.46 -34.28
C GLN A 62 41.62 -13.33 -35.42
N LYS A 63 41.29 -14.62 -35.42
CA LYS A 63 41.70 -15.54 -36.49
C LYS A 63 40.88 -15.27 -37.76
N ALA A 64 39.60 -14.96 -37.59
CA ALA A 64 38.72 -14.54 -38.69
C ALA A 64 39.30 -13.31 -39.43
N LEU A 65 39.69 -12.26 -38.70
CA LEU A 65 40.35 -11.08 -39.27
C LEU A 65 41.66 -11.42 -40.01
N THR A 66 42.46 -12.31 -39.43
CA THR A 66 43.74 -12.74 -40.03
C THR A 66 43.51 -13.43 -41.37
N GLU A 67 42.55 -14.35 -41.44
CA GLU A 67 42.23 -15.07 -42.68
C GLU A 67 41.56 -14.15 -43.72
N LEU A 68 40.77 -13.15 -43.31
CA LEU A 68 40.28 -12.10 -44.22
C LEU A 68 41.41 -11.30 -44.87
N ILE A 69 42.38 -10.85 -44.06
CA ILE A 69 43.54 -10.09 -44.55
C ILE A 69 44.37 -10.95 -45.52
N LEU A 70 44.59 -12.23 -45.20
CA LEU A 70 45.29 -13.16 -46.09
C LEU A 70 44.52 -13.38 -47.40
N SER A 71 43.19 -13.51 -47.32
CA SER A 71 42.33 -13.60 -48.50
C SER A 71 42.53 -12.38 -49.41
N TYR A 72 42.47 -11.16 -48.86
CA TYR A 72 42.69 -9.93 -49.61
C TYR A 72 44.12 -9.82 -50.17
N GLN A 73 45.15 -10.25 -49.45
CA GLN A 73 46.54 -10.25 -49.97
C GLN A 73 46.71 -11.16 -51.19
N THR A 74 45.99 -12.28 -51.22
CA THR A 74 46.00 -13.20 -52.37
C THR A 74 45.10 -12.77 -53.53
N ASN A 75 44.20 -11.80 -53.30
CA ASN A 75 43.38 -11.15 -54.33
C ASN A 75 43.17 -9.65 -54.01
N PRO A 76 44.16 -8.78 -54.24
CA PRO A 76 44.08 -7.35 -53.86
C PRO A 76 43.02 -6.55 -54.63
N THR A 77 42.47 -7.14 -55.71
CA THR A 77 41.40 -6.54 -56.51
C THR A 77 40.01 -6.82 -55.96
N ALA A 78 39.84 -7.73 -55.00
CA ALA A 78 38.58 -8.01 -54.33
C ALA A 78 38.25 -6.91 -53.32
N ARG A 79 37.60 -5.86 -53.81
CA ARG A 79 37.24 -4.67 -53.02
C ARG A 79 36.20 -4.99 -51.95
N GLU A 80 35.38 -6.00 -52.21
CA GLU A 80 34.30 -6.48 -51.34
C GLU A 80 34.83 -7.01 -50.00
N LEU A 81 36.08 -7.49 -49.96
CA LEU A 81 36.73 -7.96 -48.73
C LEU A 81 37.16 -6.80 -47.82
N LEU A 82 37.32 -5.58 -48.36
CA LEU A 82 37.78 -4.43 -47.58
C LEU A 82 36.77 -4.04 -46.50
N ARG A 83 35.47 -4.10 -46.82
CA ARG A 83 34.38 -3.89 -45.87
C ARG A 83 34.47 -4.86 -44.69
N GLU A 84 34.51 -6.16 -44.99
CA GLU A 84 34.59 -7.23 -43.99
C GLU A 84 35.81 -7.08 -43.07
N ILE A 85 36.97 -6.69 -43.63
CA ILE A 85 38.20 -6.44 -42.87
C ILE A 85 38.01 -5.24 -41.93
N VAL A 86 37.45 -4.14 -42.42
CA VAL A 86 37.25 -2.91 -41.63
C VAL A 86 36.28 -3.16 -40.48
N GLU A 87 35.13 -3.77 -40.73
CA GLU A 87 34.13 -4.07 -39.70
C GLU A 87 34.68 -5.04 -38.64
N THR A 88 35.30 -6.13 -39.06
CA THR A 88 35.90 -7.12 -38.13
C THR A 88 37.01 -6.49 -37.29
N ALA A 89 37.81 -5.60 -37.86
CA ALA A 89 38.86 -4.88 -37.14
C ALA A 89 38.28 -3.87 -36.12
N LEU A 90 37.20 -3.16 -36.47
CA LEU A 90 36.50 -2.26 -35.53
C LEU A 90 35.86 -3.02 -34.37
N ASP A 91 35.25 -4.19 -34.63
CA ASP A 91 34.71 -5.08 -33.60
C ASP A 91 35.77 -5.56 -32.60
N LEU A 92 37.02 -5.69 -33.05
CA LEU A 92 38.19 -6.02 -32.24
C LEU A 92 38.88 -4.80 -31.62
N ASN A 93 38.33 -3.60 -31.83
CA ASN A 93 38.89 -2.32 -31.42
C ASN A 93 40.31 -2.06 -32.00
N GLN A 94 40.59 -2.57 -33.20
CA GLN A 94 41.86 -2.41 -33.93
C GLN A 94 41.73 -1.28 -34.97
N VAL A 95 41.57 -0.05 -34.47
CA VAL A 95 41.24 1.15 -35.27
C VAL A 95 42.32 1.45 -36.32
N GLU A 96 43.59 1.16 -36.06
CA GLU A 96 44.68 1.39 -37.01
C GLU A 96 44.61 0.46 -38.23
N ILE A 97 44.26 -0.80 -38.01
CA ILE A 97 44.08 -1.77 -39.10
C ILE A 97 42.85 -1.37 -39.92
N ALA A 98 41.74 -1.08 -39.24
CA ALA A 98 40.53 -0.60 -39.90
C ALA A 98 40.79 0.67 -40.74
N ALA A 99 41.55 1.63 -40.20
CA ALA A 99 41.91 2.86 -40.90
C ALA A 99 42.77 2.61 -42.16
N LEU A 100 43.69 1.65 -42.11
CA LEU A 100 44.51 1.27 -43.27
C LEU A 100 43.64 0.73 -44.40
N TYR A 101 42.75 -0.22 -44.12
CA TYR A 101 41.93 -0.86 -45.15
C TYR A 101 40.81 0.05 -45.66
N ALA A 102 40.24 0.91 -44.81
CA ALA A 102 39.34 1.98 -45.24
C ALA A 102 40.05 2.98 -46.18
N HIS A 103 41.32 3.34 -45.89
CA HIS A 103 42.12 4.19 -46.78
C HIS A 103 42.38 3.54 -48.15
N ILE A 104 42.66 2.22 -48.16
CA ILE A 104 42.82 1.46 -49.41
C ILE A 104 41.52 1.49 -50.22
N ALA A 105 40.36 1.20 -49.60
CA ALA A 105 39.05 1.31 -50.25
C ALA A 105 38.86 2.70 -50.89
N ARG A 106 39.21 3.75 -50.13
CA ARG A 106 39.11 5.15 -50.56
C ARG A 106 40.02 5.54 -51.73
N GLN A 107 41.20 4.94 -51.85
CA GLN A 107 42.08 5.15 -53.02
C GLN A 107 41.56 4.45 -54.27
N ILE A 108 40.98 3.27 -54.07
CA ILE A 108 40.48 2.40 -55.11
C ILE A 108 39.19 2.96 -55.75
N ALA A 109 38.28 3.48 -54.92
CA ALA A 109 37.04 4.11 -55.35
C ALA A 109 36.84 5.43 -54.58
N PRO A 110 37.34 6.56 -55.10
CA PRO A 110 37.33 7.79 -54.32
C PRO A 110 35.98 8.52 -54.19
N GLN A 111 34.91 8.05 -54.80
CA GLN A 111 33.61 8.76 -54.77
C GLN A 111 32.45 7.76 -54.77
N ASP A 112 32.67 6.53 -54.31
CA ASP A 112 31.59 5.59 -54.09
C ASP A 112 31.06 5.67 -52.65
N ALA A 113 29.82 5.25 -52.48
CA ALA A 113 29.11 5.38 -51.21
C ALA A 113 29.75 4.51 -50.10
N GLU A 114 30.23 3.32 -50.46
CA GLU A 114 30.82 2.34 -49.54
C GLU A 114 32.15 2.82 -48.94
N SER A 115 33.08 3.33 -49.75
CA SER A 115 34.36 3.82 -49.22
C SER A 115 34.19 5.05 -48.32
N LEU A 116 33.23 5.92 -48.62
CA LEU A 116 32.88 7.07 -47.77
C LEU A 116 32.24 6.63 -46.45
N TRP A 117 31.42 5.59 -46.48
CA TRP A 117 30.83 4.99 -45.29
C TRP A 117 31.89 4.35 -44.37
N LEU A 118 32.81 3.55 -44.94
CA LEU A 118 33.93 2.98 -44.19
C LEU A 118 34.81 4.07 -43.57
N GLU A 119 35.14 5.13 -44.33
CA GLU A 119 35.87 6.29 -43.81
C GLU A 119 35.14 6.93 -42.61
N ALA A 120 33.82 7.07 -42.69
CA ALA A 120 33.01 7.61 -41.61
C ALA A 120 33.04 6.75 -40.35
N GLN A 121 33.03 5.42 -40.47
CA GLN A 121 33.16 4.53 -39.31
C GLN A 121 34.51 4.71 -38.58
N ILE A 122 35.60 4.90 -39.32
CA ILE A 122 36.92 5.16 -38.73
C ILE A 122 36.93 6.50 -37.99
N LEU A 123 36.35 7.54 -38.59
CA LEU A 123 36.21 8.86 -37.97
C LEU A 123 35.37 8.76 -36.69
N GLU A 124 34.33 7.93 -36.70
CA GLU A 124 33.49 7.69 -35.52
C GLU A 124 34.25 6.96 -34.41
N ALA A 125 35.00 5.89 -34.72
CA ALA A 125 35.85 5.20 -33.75
C ALA A 125 36.93 6.11 -33.13
N LYS A 126 37.29 7.21 -33.82
CA LYS A 126 38.19 8.26 -33.33
C LYS A 126 37.46 9.40 -32.58
N ASN A 127 36.16 9.27 -32.33
CA ASN A 127 35.28 10.29 -31.75
C ASN A 127 35.16 11.59 -32.57
N GLN A 128 35.44 11.55 -33.88
CA GLN A 128 35.34 12.69 -34.79
C GLN A 128 33.94 12.76 -35.43
N HIS A 129 32.90 12.86 -34.60
CA HIS A 129 31.50 12.70 -35.03
C HIS A 129 31.05 13.69 -36.13
N ARG A 130 31.53 14.94 -36.11
CA ARG A 130 31.16 15.95 -37.12
C ARG A 130 31.74 15.63 -38.51
N GLU A 131 32.97 15.15 -38.55
CA GLU A 131 33.64 14.76 -39.79
C GLU A 131 33.03 13.47 -40.34
N ALA A 132 32.79 12.49 -39.48
CA ALA A 132 32.06 11.26 -39.82
C ALA A 132 30.69 11.58 -40.43
N LEU A 133 29.97 12.54 -39.85
CA LEU A 133 28.64 12.95 -40.34
C LEU A 133 28.72 13.58 -41.73
N SER A 134 29.73 14.42 -41.98
CA SER A 134 29.95 14.97 -43.32
C SER A 134 30.17 13.86 -44.36
N LYS A 135 30.97 12.85 -44.02
CA LYS A 135 31.26 11.72 -44.91
C LYS A 135 30.03 10.84 -45.16
N LEU A 136 29.24 10.56 -44.14
CA LEU A 136 27.98 9.84 -44.32
C LEU A 136 26.95 10.62 -45.15
N ILE A 137 26.89 11.95 -45.04
CA ILE A 137 26.02 12.78 -45.88
C ILE A 137 26.48 12.73 -47.35
N GLU A 138 27.79 12.72 -47.61
CA GLU A 138 28.34 12.51 -48.96
C GLU A 138 27.96 11.11 -49.48
N ALA A 139 28.14 10.07 -48.66
CA ALA A 139 27.78 8.69 -49.00
C ALA A 139 26.28 8.55 -49.34
N TYR A 140 25.41 9.15 -48.53
CA TYR A 140 23.96 9.13 -48.72
C TYR A 140 23.48 9.84 -49.99
N LYS A 141 24.21 10.86 -50.48
CA LYS A 141 23.90 11.49 -51.77
C LYS A 141 24.17 10.56 -52.96
N LEU A 142 25.09 9.61 -52.79
CA LEU A 142 25.49 8.68 -53.83
C LEU A 142 24.59 7.44 -53.82
N ASP A 143 24.25 6.95 -52.63
CA ASP A 143 23.31 5.84 -52.45
C ASP A 143 22.39 6.13 -51.25
N SER A 144 21.20 6.64 -51.54
CA SER A 144 20.23 7.05 -50.53
C SER A 144 19.37 5.91 -49.98
N GLN A 145 19.48 4.71 -50.58
CA GLN A 145 18.72 3.52 -50.17
C GLN A 145 19.61 2.48 -49.50
N ASN A 146 20.92 2.74 -49.36
CA ASN A 146 21.84 1.85 -48.68
C ASN A 146 21.49 1.71 -47.19
N PRO A 147 21.18 0.50 -46.70
CA PRO A 147 20.85 0.27 -45.30
C PRO A 147 21.97 0.70 -44.35
N ASP A 148 23.21 0.32 -44.64
CA ASP A 148 24.36 0.55 -43.75
C ASP A 148 24.62 2.05 -43.53
N ILE A 149 24.48 2.84 -44.59
CA ILE A 149 24.58 4.31 -44.58
C ILE A 149 23.44 4.92 -43.76
N LEU A 150 22.20 4.49 -44.01
CA LEU A 150 21.03 5.00 -43.31
C LEU A 150 21.07 4.71 -41.80
N LEU A 151 21.48 3.49 -41.39
CA LEU A 151 21.64 3.13 -39.98
C LEU A 151 22.74 3.99 -39.32
N SER A 152 23.88 4.12 -39.99
CA SER A 152 25.01 4.91 -39.49
C SER A 152 24.67 6.39 -39.37
N LEU A 153 23.93 6.93 -40.33
CA LEU A 153 23.42 8.30 -40.29
C LEU A 153 22.44 8.51 -39.14
N ALA A 154 21.48 7.60 -38.95
CA ALA A 154 20.50 7.69 -37.87
C ALA A 154 21.19 7.70 -36.49
N ALA A 155 22.13 6.77 -36.26
CA ALA A 155 22.91 6.71 -35.04
C ALA A 155 23.74 7.98 -34.79
N LEU A 156 24.38 8.51 -35.84
CA LEU A 156 25.23 9.69 -35.71
C LEU A 156 24.44 10.99 -35.57
N TYR A 157 23.29 11.13 -36.23
CA TYR A 157 22.35 12.23 -36.00
C TYR A 157 21.83 12.23 -34.56
N ALA A 158 21.60 11.05 -34.00
CA ALA A 158 21.19 10.97 -32.61
C ALA A 158 22.31 11.35 -31.62
N ARG A 159 23.54 10.87 -31.84
CA ARG A 159 24.71 11.26 -31.02
C ARG A 159 25.04 12.76 -31.12
N THR A 160 24.72 13.39 -32.26
CA THR A 160 24.94 14.83 -32.49
C THR A 160 23.73 15.70 -32.11
N ASP A 161 22.73 15.13 -31.43
CA ASP A 161 21.49 15.75 -30.95
C ASP A 161 20.57 16.33 -32.06
N ASP A 162 20.79 15.95 -33.32
CA ASP A 162 19.90 16.27 -34.45
C ASP A 162 18.80 15.21 -34.59
N ARG A 163 17.98 15.11 -33.55
CA ARG A 163 16.97 14.04 -33.36
C ARG A 163 15.91 14.00 -34.48
N LYS A 164 15.59 15.15 -35.07
CA LYS A 164 14.63 15.22 -36.18
C LYS A 164 15.16 14.50 -37.42
N LYS A 165 16.43 14.74 -37.78
CA LYS A 165 17.05 14.03 -38.90
C LYS A 165 17.28 12.55 -38.60
N ALA A 166 17.54 12.19 -37.35
CA ALA A 166 17.60 10.78 -36.94
C ALA A 166 16.28 10.06 -37.26
N LEU A 167 15.13 10.61 -36.86
CA LEU A 167 13.81 10.06 -37.17
C LEU A 167 13.49 10.04 -38.67
N GLU A 168 13.83 11.10 -39.42
CA GLU A 168 13.66 11.13 -40.89
C GLU A 168 14.47 10.05 -41.59
N THR A 169 15.70 9.81 -41.12
CA THR A 169 16.60 8.77 -41.64
C THR A 169 16.07 7.37 -41.32
N LEU A 170 15.64 7.13 -40.07
CA LEU A 170 15.00 5.87 -39.65
C LEU A 170 13.73 5.58 -40.46
N ASN A 171 12.89 6.59 -40.71
CA ASN A 171 11.69 6.44 -41.54
C ASN A 171 12.03 6.11 -43.00
N THR A 172 13.16 6.60 -43.52
CA THR A 172 13.63 6.24 -44.87
C THR A 172 14.07 4.79 -44.92
N TYR A 173 14.81 4.35 -43.89
CA TYR A 173 15.22 2.95 -43.77
C TYR A 173 14.03 2.00 -43.67
N LEU A 174 13.07 2.29 -42.78
CA LEU A 174 11.91 1.43 -42.54
C LEU A 174 10.96 1.35 -43.75
N LYS A 175 11.05 2.25 -44.75
CA LYS A 175 10.36 2.06 -46.04
C LYS A 175 10.92 0.91 -46.86
N ILE A 176 12.22 0.63 -46.71
CA ILE A 176 12.93 -0.44 -47.41
C ILE A 176 12.69 -1.76 -46.69
N TRP A 177 12.87 -1.78 -45.36
CA TRP A 177 12.63 -2.95 -44.50
C TRP A 177 11.65 -2.64 -43.36
N PRO A 178 10.32 -2.70 -43.62
CA PRO A 178 9.29 -2.35 -42.63
C PRO A 178 9.25 -3.25 -41.39
N GLY A 179 9.75 -4.48 -41.49
CA GLY A 179 9.69 -5.48 -40.41
C GLY A 179 10.94 -5.56 -39.52
N ASN A 180 11.91 -4.66 -39.67
CA ASN A 180 13.14 -4.70 -38.86
C ASN A 180 12.85 -4.25 -37.42
N THR A 181 12.78 -5.23 -36.50
CA THR A 181 12.41 -5.02 -35.09
C THR A 181 13.39 -4.14 -34.32
N ASP A 182 14.69 -4.28 -34.56
CA ASP A 182 15.73 -3.47 -33.91
C ASP A 182 15.60 -1.99 -34.26
N LEU A 183 15.30 -1.67 -35.52
CA LEU A 183 15.07 -0.30 -35.94
C LEU A 183 13.75 0.27 -35.44
N LEU A 184 12.70 -0.55 -35.40
CA LEU A 184 11.43 -0.14 -34.80
C LEU A 184 11.62 0.15 -33.30
N LYS A 185 12.41 -0.64 -32.56
CA LYS A 185 12.79 -0.36 -31.16
C LYS A 185 13.48 0.99 -31.04
N ILE A 186 14.55 1.21 -31.83
CA ILE A 186 15.32 2.46 -31.82
C ILE A 186 14.41 3.66 -32.10
N LYS A 187 13.59 3.58 -33.16
CA LYS A 187 12.62 4.63 -33.49
C LYS A 187 11.62 4.88 -32.36
N GLY A 188 11.05 3.82 -31.77
CA GLY A 188 10.09 3.90 -30.68
C GLY A 188 10.67 4.60 -29.44
N TYR A 189 11.91 4.29 -29.06
CA TYR A 189 12.59 4.97 -27.95
C TYR A 189 12.82 6.46 -28.23
N TYR A 190 13.26 6.83 -29.45
CA TYR A 190 13.41 8.23 -29.83
C TYR A 190 12.10 9.00 -29.78
N GLN A 191 11.02 8.40 -30.28
CA GLN A 191 9.71 9.02 -30.21
C GLN A 191 9.27 9.21 -28.74
N MET A 192 9.51 8.22 -27.89
CA MET A 192 9.16 8.28 -26.47
C MET A 192 9.96 9.33 -25.69
N GLU A 193 11.23 9.58 -26.03
CA GLU A 193 12.03 10.68 -25.45
C GLU A 193 11.47 12.05 -25.82
N GLN A 194 10.89 12.17 -27.01
CA GLN A 194 10.33 13.42 -27.52
C GLN A 194 8.88 13.64 -27.13
N ASN A 195 8.31 12.74 -26.31
CA ASN A 195 6.88 12.67 -26.04
C ASN A 195 6.04 12.60 -27.32
N ASP A 196 6.57 12.00 -28.38
CA ASP A 196 5.85 11.72 -29.61
C ASP A 196 4.98 10.47 -29.42
N HIS A 197 3.66 10.69 -29.54
CA HIS A 197 2.65 9.67 -29.39
C HIS A 197 2.80 8.52 -30.41
N GLY A 198 3.45 8.77 -31.55
CA GLY A 198 3.77 7.75 -32.55
C GLY A 198 4.68 6.62 -32.03
N ALA A 199 5.30 6.77 -30.86
CA ALA A 199 6.07 5.71 -30.21
C ALA A 199 5.25 4.43 -29.99
N ILE A 200 3.97 4.58 -29.61
CA ILE A 200 3.10 3.44 -29.30
C ILE A 200 2.89 2.62 -30.57
N GLU A 201 2.52 3.26 -31.69
CA GLU A 201 2.33 2.58 -32.97
C GLU A 201 3.61 1.89 -33.45
N THR A 202 4.77 2.54 -33.29
CA THR A 202 6.06 1.94 -33.66
C THR A 202 6.39 0.70 -32.83
N PHE A 203 6.17 0.74 -31.51
CA PHE A 203 6.39 -0.42 -30.65
C PHE A 203 5.33 -1.52 -30.88
N GLN A 204 4.10 -1.18 -31.22
CA GLN A 204 3.08 -2.16 -31.64
C GLN A 204 3.51 -2.87 -32.93
N GLN A 205 4.02 -2.13 -33.91
CA GLN A 205 4.58 -2.72 -35.14
C GLN A 205 5.73 -3.66 -34.81
N ALA A 206 6.66 -3.25 -33.94
CA ALA A 206 7.77 -4.10 -33.50
C ALA A 206 7.25 -5.39 -32.84
N TYR A 207 6.25 -5.25 -31.96
CA TYR A 207 5.67 -6.37 -31.22
C TYR A 207 4.93 -7.36 -32.12
N GLN A 208 4.31 -6.90 -33.22
CA GLN A 208 3.71 -7.78 -34.22
C GLN A 208 4.73 -8.62 -35.00
N GLN A 209 5.98 -8.16 -35.12
CA GLN A 209 7.04 -8.88 -35.81
C GLN A 209 7.74 -9.89 -34.90
N ASP A 210 7.90 -9.56 -33.61
CA ASP A 210 8.47 -10.44 -32.60
C ASP A 210 7.74 -10.25 -31.27
N THR A 211 6.81 -11.16 -30.96
CA THR A 211 5.97 -11.09 -29.75
C THR A 211 6.71 -11.57 -28.50
N ASP A 212 7.85 -12.25 -28.65
CA ASP A 212 8.61 -12.86 -27.55
C ASP A 212 9.78 -11.98 -27.07
N ASP A 213 10.18 -10.94 -27.82
CA ASP A 213 11.23 -10.01 -27.39
C ASP A 213 10.79 -9.19 -26.16
N PRO A 214 11.42 -9.40 -24.98
CA PRO A 214 11.07 -8.67 -23.76
C PRO A 214 11.36 -7.17 -23.86
N GLU A 215 12.33 -6.76 -24.69
CA GLU A 215 12.74 -5.37 -24.86
C GLU A 215 11.65 -4.59 -25.62
N ILE A 216 11.02 -5.20 -26.61
CA ILE A 216 9.86 -4.64 -27.32
C ILE A 216 8.66 -4.48 -26.39
N LEU A 217 8.37 -5.51 -25.59
CA LEU A 217 7.28 -5.47 -24.61
C LEU A 217 7.49 -4.36 -23.58
N GLU A 218 8.70 -4.23 -23.04
CA GLU A 218 9.05 -3.14 -22.12
C GLU A 218 8.94 -1.76 -22.78
N GLY A 219 9.40 -1.63 -24.02
CA GLY A 219 9.27 -0.40 -24.81
C GLY A 219 7.82 0.02 -25.00
N LEU A 220 6.96 -0.92 -25.42
CA LEU A 220 5.52 -0.69 -25.61
C LEU A 220 4.85 -0.26 -24.31
N LEU A 221 5.07 -0.99 -23.21
CA LEU A 221 4.48 -0.65 -21.91
C LEU A 221 4.99 0.69 -21.38
N GLY A 222 6.26 1.00 -21.60
CA GLY A 222 6.85 2.30 -21.28
C GLY A 222 6.18 3.44 -22.05
N ALA A 223 5.99 3.27 -23.35
CA ALA A 223 5.33 4.27 -24.20
C ALA A 223 3.87 4.48 -23.80
N VAL A 224 3.12 3.38 -23.60
CA VAL A 224 1.73 3.40 -23.16
C VAL A 224 1.58 4.02 -21.77
N LYS A 225 2.45 3.69 -20.82
CA LYS A 225 2.42 4.28 -19.47
C LYS A 225 2.69 5.79 -19.47
N ARG A 226 3.56 6.28 -20.36
CA ARG A 226 3.95 7.69 -20.42
C ARG A 226 2.93 8.56 -21.16
N MET A 227 2.37 8.05 -22.26
CA MET A 227 1.62 8.85 -23.22
C MET A 227 0.28 8.25 -23.63
N GLY A 228 0.04 6.96 -23.34
CA GLY A 228 -1.13 6.24 -23.81
C GLY A 228 -2.43 6.67 -23.15
N THR A 229 -3.48 6.75 -23.96
CA THR A 229 -4.85 7.02 -23.52
C THR A 229 -5.60 5.74 -23.15
N GLN A 230 -6.68 5.85 -22.35
CA GLN A 230 -7.55 4.71 -22.03
C GLN A 230 -8.13 4.03 -23.28
N GLN A 231 -8.40 4.80 -24.33
CA GLN A 231 -8.92 4.25 -25.57
C GLN A 231 -7.88 3.40 -26.31
N GLU A 232 -6.61 3.79 -26.26
CA GLU A 232 -5.52 3.05 -26.93
C GLU A 232 -5.16 1.78 -26.17
N LEU A 233 -5.14 1.84 -24.83
CA LEU A 233 -5.04 0.65 -23.98
C LEU A 233 -6.09 -0.39 -24.39
N LYS A 234 -7.36 0.02 -24.58
CA LYS A 234 -8.46 -0.85 -25.01
C LYS A 234 -8.26 -1.39 -26.44
N THR A 235 -7.77 -0.58 -27.36
CA THR A 235 -7.47 -1.02 -28.73
C THR A 235 -6.36 -2.09 -28.73
N ILE A 236 -5.27 -1.86 -28.00
CA ILE A 236 -4.16 -2.83 -27.90
C ILE A 236 -4.64 -4.16 -27.31
N LEU A 237 -5.48 -4.12 -26.27
CA LEU A 237 -6.05 -5.32 -25.67
C LEU A 237 -6.90 -6.13 -26.66
N LYS A 238 -7.69 -5.45 -27.49
CA LYS A 238 -8.55 -6.07 -28.50
C LYS A 238 -7.73 -6.74 -29.61
N ASP A 239 -6.62 -6.13 -29.99
CA ASP A 239 -5.75 -6.64 -31.06
C ASP A 239 -4.88 -7.81 -30.61
N ALA A 240 -4.64 -7.96 -29.30
CA ALA A 240 -3.92 -9.09 -28.75
C ALA A 240 -4.80 -10.36 -28.74
N SER A 241 -4.31 -11.47 -29.30
CA SER A 241 -4.99 -12.78 -29.32
C SER A 241 -5.07 -13.40 -27.91
N ASP A 242 -6.17 -14.09 -27.57
CA ASP A 242 -6.35 -14.79 -26.27
C ASP A 242 -5.60 -16.14 -26.19
N GLN A 243 -5.16 -16.68 -27.33
CA GLN A 243 -4.60 -18.05 -27.41
C GLN A 243 -3.07 -18.09 -27.35
N ASP A 244 -2.40 -16.94 -27.39
CA ASP A 244 -0.94 -16.85 -27.44
C ASP A 244 -0.38 -16.38 -26.09
N ALA A 245 0.45 -17.20 -25.46
CA ALA A 245 1.06 -16.90 -24.15
C ALA A 245 1.77 -15.52 -24.06
N PRO A 246 2.48 -15.03 -25.10
CA PRO A 246 3.10 -13.70 -25.07
C PRO A 246 2.05 -12.57 -25.05
N ASN A 247 0.95 -12.75 -25.79
CA ASN A 247 -0.17 -11.81 -25.82
C ASN A 247 -0.92 -11.76 -24.49
N ASN A 248 -1.01 -12.88 -23.76
CA ASN A 248 -1.57 -12.90 -22.41
C ASN A 248 -0.72 -12.08 -21.42
N ARG A 249 0.61 -12.13 -21.55
CA ARG A 249 1.52 -11.30 -20.72
C ARG A 249 1.36 -9.81 -21.02
N LEU A 250 1.25 -9.43 -22.30
CA LEU A 250 0.97 -8.04 -22.69
C LEU A 250 -0.37 -7.56 -22.11
N LYS A 251 -1.42 -8.36 -22.24
CA LYS A 251 -2.76 -8.04 -21.73
C LYS A 251 -2.77 -7.76 -20.24
N LEU A 252 -2.18 -8.65 -19.42
CA LEU A 252 -2.13 -8.47 -17.97
C LEU A 252 -1.46 -7.16 -17.56
N LYS A 253 -0.33 -6.85 -18.20
CA LYS A 253 0.42 -5.63 -17.91
C LYS A 253 -0.33 -4.38 -18.37
N ILE A 254 -1.05 -4.45 -19.47
CA ILE A 254 -1.91 -3.35 -19.94
C ILE A 254 -3.11 -3.15 -19.02
N CYS A 255 -3.81 -4.22 -18.61
CA CYS A 255 -4.89 -4.13 -17.64
C CYS A 255 -4.40 -3.43 -16.36
N ALA A 256 -3.21 -3.77 -15.87
CA ALA A 256 -2.62 -3.15 -14.67
C ALA A 256 -2.31 -1.64 -14.82
N LEU A 257 -2.17 -1.13 -16.05
CA LEU A 257 -1.93 0.29 -16.34
C LEU A 257 -3.23 1.10 -16.52
N MET A 258 -4.40 0.47 -16.50
CA MET A 258 -5.68 1.18 -16.58
C MET A 258 -5.88 2.08 -15.36
N GLY A 259 -6.34 3.31 -15.61
CA GLY A 259 -6.52 4.32 -14.58
C GLY A 259 -7.88 4.22 -13.88
N GLU A 260 -8.90 3.72 -14.58
CA GLU A 260 -10.21 3.49 -14.01
C GLU A 260 -10.23 2.17 -13.24
N GLN A 261 -10.38 2.25 -11.92
CA GLN A 261 -10.28 1.09 -11.01
C GLN A 261 -11.24 -0.04 -11.37
N GLN A 262 -12.47 0.28 -11.77
CA GLN A 262 -13.45 -0.73 -12.17
C GLN A 262 -13.08 -1.40 -13.49
N GLU A 263 -12.57 -0.65 -14.46
CA GLU A 263 -12.15 -1.20 -15.75
C GLU A 263 -10.92 -2.09 -15.59
N LYS A 264 -9.94 -1.66 -14.78
CA LYS A 264 -8.78 -2.46 -14.38
C LYS A 264 -9.19 -3.80 -13.78
N GLN A 265 -10.12 -3.78 -12.82
CA GLN A 265 -10.66 -4.98 -12.18
C GLN A 265 -11.31 -5.92 -13.20
N ASN A 266 -12.21 -5.40 -14.06
CA ASN A 266 -12.88 -6.19 -15.08
C ASN A 266 -11.89 -6.83 -16.07
N CYS A 267 -10.90 -6.07 -16.52
CA CYS A 267 -9.86 -6.54 -17.44
C CYS A 267 -9.02 -7.67 -16.83
N LEU A 268 -8.58 -7.51 -15.58
CA LEU A 268 -7.83 -8.55 -14.86
C LEU A 268 -8.68 -9.78 -14.57
N GLN A 269 -9.98 -9.59 -14.27
CA GLN A 269 -10.93 -10.68 -14.06
C GLN A 269 -11.18 -11.48 -15.34
N GLU A 270 -11.31 -10.82 -16.49
CA GLU A 270 -11.40 -11.47 -17.80
C GLU A 270 -10.13 -12.26 -18.12
N ALA A 271 -8.95 -11.67 -17.88
CA ALA A 271 -7.68 -12.34 -18.10
C ALA A 271 -7.54 -13.59 -17.20
N LEU A 272 -7.94 -13.49 -15.94
CA LEU A 272 -7.94 -14.63 -15.02
C LEU A 272 -9.00 -15.69 -15.39
N ASN A 273 -10.14 -15.30 -15.97
CA ASN A 273 -11.12 -16.24 -16.50
C ASN A 273 -10.60 -17.00 -17.73
N SER A 274 -9.78 -16.34 -18.56
CA SER A 274 -9.16 -16.95 -19.74
C SER A 274 -8.05 -17.94 -19.38
N ASP A 275 -7.26 -17.63 -18.34
CA ASP A 275 -6.28 -18.54 -17.74
C ASP A 275 -6.48 -18.63 -16.22
N PRO A 276 -7.36 -19.54 -15.76
CA PRO A 276 -7.61 -19.77 -14.33
C PRO A 276 -6.40 -20.28 -13.55
N THR A 277 -5.28 -20.58 -14.21
CA THR A 277 -4.02 -20.99 -13.58
C THR A 277 -3.00 -19.86 -13.48
N SER A 278 -3.33 -18.66 -13.98
CA SER A 278 -2.44 -17.51 -13.98
C SER A 278 -2.28 -16.91 -12.58
N ARG A 279 -1.18 -17.28 -11.93
CA ARG A 279 -0.77 -16.72 -10.64
C ARG A 279 -0.52 -15.21 -10.70
N GLU A 280 -0.03 -14.71 -11.83
CA GLU A 280 0.20 -13.26 -12.03
C GLU A 280 -1.12 -12.50 -12.15
N ALA A 281 -2.08 -13.01 -12.94
CA ALA A 281 -3.40 -12.39 -13.08
C ALA A 281 -4.15 -12.34 -11.74
N LEU A 282 -4.14 -13.45 -11.00
CA LEU A 282 -4.75 -13.51 -9.67
C LEU A 282 -4.08 -12.54 -8.70
N GLY A 283 -2.74 -12.47 -8.70
CA GLY A 283 -1.99 -11.53 -7.85
C GLY A 283 -2.38 -10.08 -8.10
N LEU A 284 -2.36 -9.64 -9.37
CA LEU A 284 -2.71 -8.26 -9.76
C LEU A 284 -4.16 -7.90 -9.45
N LEU A 285 -5.09 -8.83 -9.64
CA LEU A 285 -6.51 -8.62 -9.31
C LEU A 285 -6.69 -8.45 -7.81
N LEU A 286 -6.06 -9.32 -7.00
CA LEU A 286 -6.13 -9.23 -5.55
C LEU A 286 -5.49 -7.96 -5.01
N GLU A 287 -4.34 -7.55 -5.52
CA GLU A 287 -3.72 -6.27 -5.15
C GLU A 287 -4.64 -5.08 -5.45
N THR A 288 -5.31 -5.12 -6.61
CA THR A 288 -6.29 -4.10 -7.00
C THR A 288 -7.48 -4.05 -6.03
N LEU A 289 -7.98 -5.21 -5.58
CA LEU A 289 -9.05 -5.29 -4.58
C LEU A 289 -8.59 -4.87 -3.18
N GLU A 290 -7.35 -5.19 -2.80
CA GLU A 290 -6.72 -4.77 -1.54
C GLU A 290 -6.58 -3.24 -1.47
N GLU A 291 -6.15 -2.59 -2.54
CA GLU A 291 -6.05 -1.13 -2.65
C GLU A 291 -7.42 -0.44 -2.48
N GLN A 292 -8.49 -1.09 -2.93
CA GLN A 292 -9.87 -0.62 -2.80
C GLN A 292 -10.48 -0.91 -1.42
N GLY A 293 -9.83 -1.74 -0.60
CA GLY A 293 -10.39 -2.25 0.64
C GLY A 293 -11.59 -3.20 0.44
N ALA A 294 -11.71 -3.80 -0.76
CA ALA A 294 -12.78 -4.71 -1.14
C ALA A 294 -12.49 -6.14 -0.62
N TRP A 295 -12.38 -6.29 0.71
CA TRP A 295 -11.90 -7.52 1.35
C TRP A 295 -12.78 -8.76 1.07
N GLU A 296 -14.10 -8.58 1.02
CA GLU A 296 -15.04 -9.68 0.75
C GLU A 296 -14.94 -10.17 -0.71
N GLU A 297 -14.79 -9.24 -1.66
CA GLU A 297 -14.57 -9.58 -3.06
C GLU A 297 -13.22 -10.28 -3.24
N ALA A 298 -12.15 -9.78 -2.62
CA ALA A 298 -10.83 -10.40 -2.66
C ALA A 298 -10.85 -11.84 -2.09
N LEU A 299 -11.58 -12.04 -1.00
CA LEU A 299 -11.81 -13.36 -0.41
C LEU A 299 -12.58 -14.29 -1.35
N TRP A 300 -13.66 -13.79 -1.96
CA TRP A 300 -14.43 -14.58 -2.93
C TRP A 300 -13.58 -14.96 -4.14
N THR A 301 -12.86 -13.99 -4.73
CA THR A 301 -11.94 -14.22 -5.84
C THR A 301 -10.92 -15.30 -5.50
N LEU A 302 -10.25 -15.26 -4.34
CA LEU A 302 -9.31 -16.32 -3.95
C LEU A 302 -9.92 -17.73 -3.97
N ARG A 303 -11.15 -17.86 -3.50
CA ARG A 303 -11.85 -19.15 -3.36
C ARG A 303 -12.30 -19.74 -4.69
N GLU A 304 -12.54 -18.91 -5.69
CA GLU A 304 -12.93 -19.35 -7.04
C GLU A 304 -11.76 -19.96 -7.83
N TYR A 305 -10.51 -19.73 -7.43
CA TYR A 305 -9.31 -20.23 -8.14
C TYR A 305 -8.43 -21.19 -7.31
N PRO A 306 -8.97 -22.31 -6.80
CA PRO A 306 -8.24 -23.26 -5.96
C PRO A 306 -7.03 -23.87 -6.69
N ALA A 307 -7.06 -24.00 -8.02
CA ALA A 307 -5.95 -24.60 -8.79
C ALA A 307 -4.60 -23.89 -8.60
N VAL A 308 -4.64 -22.59 -8.25
CA VAL A 308 -3.48 -21.75 -7.94
C VAL A 308 -3.35 -21.58 -6.43
N THR A 309 -4.42 -21.14 -5.75
CA THR A 309 -4.35 -20.70 -4.35
C THR A 309 -3.96 -21.81 -3.40
N GLU A 310 -4.43 -23.01 -3.67
CA GLU A 310 -4.12 -24.18 -2.87
C GLU A 310 -2.65 -24.61 -2.94
N LYS A 311 -1.90 -24.24 -3.97
CA LYS A 311 -0.51 -24.72 -4.16
C LYS A 311 0.52 -23.85 -3.46
N GLU A 312 0.18 -22.61 -3.08
CA GLU A 312 1.14 -21.65 -2.53
C GLU A 312 0.69 -21.13 -1.14
N PRO A 313 1.59 -21.10 -0.15
CA PRO A 313 1.26 -20.66 1.21
C PRO A 313 0.84 -19.18 1.28
N VAL A 314 1.31 -18.35 0.33
CA VAL A 314 1.00 -16.91 0.30
C VAL A 314 -0.50 -16.63 0.20
N PHE A 315 -1.25 -17.49 -0.51
CA PHE A 315 -2.68 -17.28 -0.69
C PHE A 315 -3.50 -17.66 0.55
N ALA A 316 -3.04 -18.63 1.34
CA ALA A 316 -3.65 -18.92 2.64
C ALA A 316 -3.44 -17.77 3.64
N LEU A 317 -2.27 -17.12 3.60
CA LEU A 317 -2.02 -15.92 4.40
C LEU A 317 -2.90 -14.75 3.97
N LYS A 318 -3.07 -14.53 2.65
CA LYS A 318 -4.00 -13.52 2.11
C LYS A 318 -5.44 -13.82 2.48
N GLU A 319 -5.88 -15.08 2.34
CA GLU A 319 -7.24 -15.48 2.72
C GLU A 319 -7.51 -15.20 4.21
N SER A 320 -6.58 -15.60 5.08
CA SER A 320 -6.67 -15.30 6.51
C SER A 320 -6.71 -13.79 6.78
N PHE A 321 -5.86 -13.01 6.10
CA PHE A 321 -5.85 -11.56 6.21
C PHE A 321 -7.19 -10.93 5.78
N TYR A 322 -7.79 -11.35 4.67
CA TYR A 322 -9.10 -10.84 4.23
C TYR A 322 -10.23 -11.21 5.18
N LEU A 323 -10.19 -12.42 5.76
CA LEU A 323 -11.11 -12.82 6.83
C LEU A 323 -10.95 -11.95 8.08
N LEU A 324 -9.73 -11.58 8.45
CA LEU A 324 -9.48 -10.65 9.56
C LEU A 324 -10.05 -9.26 9.28
N GLN A 325 -9.79 -8.71 8.09
CA GLN A 325 -10.30 -7.37 7.71
C GLN A 325 -11.83 -7.33 7.60
N SER A 326 -12.47 -8.42 7.17
CA SER A 326 -13.93 -8.57 7.17
C SER A 326 -14.53 -8.90 8.55
N GLY A 327 -13.70 -9.03 9.59
CA GLY A 327 -14.13 -9.24 10.98
C GLY A 327 -14.41 -10.70 11.35
N ASN A 328 -14.06 -11.65 10.50
CA ASN A 328 -14.25 -13.08 10.71
C ASN A 328 -12.97 -13.78 11.19
N LEU A 329 -12.51 -13.37 12.38
CA LEU A 329 -11.33 -13.91 13.04
C LEU A 329 -11.36 -15.44 13.27
N PRO A 330 -12.47 -16.07 13.72
CA PRO A 330 -12.49 -17.51 13.93
C PRO A 330 -12.21 -18.30 12.66
N GLU A 331 -12.79 -17.90 11.52
CA GLU A 331 -12.53 -18.55 10.24
C GLU A 331 -11.10 -18.30 9.77
N ALA A 332 -10.56 -17.08 9.96
CA ALA A 332 -9.17 -16.75 9.63
C ALA A 332 -8.16 -17.70 10.29
N VAL A 333 -8.41 -18.08 11.55
CA VAL A 333 -7.57 -19.04 12.28
C VAL A 333 -7.73 -20.46 11.74
N VAL A 334 -8.95 -20.90 11.42
CA VAL A 334 -9.19 -22.22 10.81
C VAL A 334 -8.45 -22.36 9.47
N ILE A 335 -8.46 -21.32 8.63
CA ILE A 335 -7.70 -21.31 7.37
C ILE A 335 -6.19 -21.46 7.64
N LEU A 336 -5.64 -20.76 8.63
CA LEU A 336 -4.23 -20.88 8.99
C LEU A 336 -3.87 -22.27 9.57
N GLU A 337 -4.77 -22.90 10.33
CA GLU A 337 -4.59 -24.27 10.82
C GLU A 337 -4.54 -25.28 9.67
N GLN A 338 -5.45 -25.16 8.70
CA GLN A 338 -5.47 -25.99 7.50
C GLN A 338 -4.22 -25.76 6.65
N ALA A 339 -3.82 -24.50 6.47
CA ALA A 339 -2.62 -24.13 5.74
C ALA A 339 -1.35 -24.67 6.42
N GLN A 340 -1.28 -24.66 7.75
CA GLN A 340 -0.15 -25.24 8.49
C GLN A 340 -0.04 -26.75 8.27
N ALA A 341 -1.17 -27.45 8.23
CA ALA A 341 -1.20 -28.89 7.93
C ALA A 341 -0.72 -29.19 6.49
N ARG A 342 -1.07 -28.32 5.55
CA ARG A 342 -0.71 -28.46 4.13
C ARG A 342 0.75 -28.07 3.85
N PHE A 343 1.22 -26.98 4.44
CA PHE A 343 2.54 -26.40 4.20
C PHE A 343 3.42 -26.59 5.44
N ALA A 344 3.61 -27.84 5.85
CA ALA A 344 4.41 -28.19 7.01
C ALA A 344 5.83 -27.58 6.90
N GLY A 345 6.24 -26.84 7.93
CA GLY A 345 7.55 -26.15 7.97
C GLY A 345 7.56 -24.71 7.47
N ASN A 346 6.43 -24.18 6.98
CA ASN A 346 6.29 -22.75 6.73
C ASN A 346 6.06 -22.01 8.06
N ASP A 347 7.11 -21.38 8.58
CA ASP A 347 7.05 -20.68 9.87
C ASP A 347 6.25 -19.36 9.79
N ASP A 348 6.04 -18.77 8.60
CA ASP A 348 5.19 -17.58 8.42
C ASP A 348 3.74 -17.89 8.75
N ILE A 349 3.21 -19.01 8.23
CA ILE A 349 1.87 -19.50 8.61
C ILE A 349 1.80 -19.76 10.12
N GLY A 350 2.84 -20.37 10.69
CA GLY A 350 2.91 -20.58 12.14
C GLY A 350 2.86 -19.28 12.94
N TYR A 351 3.59 -18.25 12.49
CA TYR A 351 3.62 -16.95 13.14
C TYR A 351 2.25 -16.25 13.07
N PHE A 352 1.64 -16.16 11.90
CA PHE A 352 0.30 -15.56 11.75
C PHE A 352 -0.78 -16.36 12.49
N LEU A 353 -0.65 -17.69 12.56
CA LEU A 353 -1.54 -18.53 13.37
C LEU A 353 -1.42 -18.20 14.86
N ALA A 354 -0.21 -17.93 15.35
CA ALA A 354 -0.01 -17.52 16.73
C ALA A 354 -0.65 -16.16 17.03
N LEU A 355 -0.56 -15.20 16.10
CA LEU A 355 -1.26 -13.91 16.23
C LEU A 355 -2.79 -14.11 16.23
N GLY A 356 -3.31 -14.95 15.34
CA GLY A 356 -4.73 -15.28 15.31
C GLY A 356 -5.22 -15.95 16.60
N TYR A 357 -4.44 -16.86 17.20
CA TYR A 357 -4.75 -17.41 18.52
C TYR A 357 -4.73 -16.35 19.63
N GLN A 358 -3.82 -15.38 19.55
CA GLN A 358 -3.80 -14.27 20.50
C GLN A 358 -5.07 -13.41 20.39
N ASP A 359 -5.50 -13.11 19.17
CA ASP A 359 -6.72 -12.34 18.90
C ASP A 359 -7.98 -13.10 19.32
N LEU A 360 -7.99 -14.43 19.22
CA LEU A 360 -9.05 -15.30 19.75
C LEU A 360 -9.02 -15.44 21.28
N ASN A 361 -8.07 -14.78 21.95
CA ASN A 361 -7.86 -14.87 23.39
C ASN A 361 -7.53 -16.32 23.84
N GLU A 362 -6.72 -17.01 23.04
CA GLU A 362 -6.15 -18.34 23.31
C GLU A 362 -4.62 -18.27 23.53
N PRO A 363 -4.15 -17.53 24.55
CA PRO A 363 -2.74 -17.14 24.69
C PRO A 363 -1.77 -18.33 24.88
N LEU A 364 -2.25 -19.47 25.40
CA LEU A 364 -1.42 -20.66 25.56
C LEU A 364 -1.10 -21.33 24.22
N LYS A 365 -2.06 -21.36 23.27
CA LYS A 365 -1.80 -21.87 21.92
C LYS A 365 -0.84 -20.95 21.17
N ALA A 366 -1.08 -19.65 21.25
CA ALA A 366 -0.19 -18.63 20.70
C ALA A 366 1.25 -18.79 21.24
N ARG A 367 1.41 -18.94 22.56
CA ARG A 367 2.72 -19.10 23.20
C ARG A 367 3.45 -20.33 22.69
N ASN A 368 2.78 -21.48 22.67
CA ASN A 368 3.41 -22.73 22.23
C ASN A 368 3.89 -22.61 20.77
N LYS A 369 3.09 -21.97 19.90
CA LYS A 369 3.46 -21.77 18.50
C LYS A 369 4.65 -20.83 18.33
N LEU A 370 4.67 -19.70 19.06
CA LEU A 370 5.80 -18.77 19.05
C LEU A 370 7.07 -19.38 19.66
N GLU A 371 6.92 -20.23 20.68
CA GLU A 371 8.04 -20.98 21.26
C GLU A 371 8.66 -21.94 20.25
N GLU A 372 7.86 -22.71 19.51
CA GLU A 372 8.34 -23.59 18.44
C GLU A 372 9.15 -22.82 17.39
N ILE A 373 8.68 -21.63 17.01
CA ILE A 373 9.35 -20.75 16.04
C ILE A 373 10.65 -20.21 16.64
N TYR A 374 10.62 -19.71 17.88
CA TYR A 374 11.78 -19.14 18.57
C TYR A 374 12.91 -20.16 18.72
N GLN A 375 12.60 -21.42 19.02
CA GLN A 375 13.60 -22.50 19.14
C GLN A 375 14.33 -22.77 17.81
N LYS A 376 13.65 -22.59 16.67
CA LYS A 376 14.24 -22.79 15.33
C LYS A 376 14.91 -21.53 14.80
N LYS A 377 14.31 -20.37 15.02
CA LYS A 377 14.67 -19.07 14.42
C LYS A 377 14.71 -17.95 15.48
N PRO A 378 15.63 -18.01 16.45
CA PRO A 378 15.73 -16.99 17.51
C PRO A 378 16.16 -15.61 16.97
N ALA A 379 16.71 -15.54 15.77
CA ALA A 379 17.06 -14.29 15.10
C ALA A 379 15.87 -13.63 14.38
N TRP A 380 14.71 -14.29 14.28
CA TRP A 380 13.53 -13.66 13.70
C TRP A 380 12.93 -12.66 14.70
N LYS A 381 13.21 -11.38 14.46
CA LYS A 381 12.89 -10.27 15.37
C LYS A 381 11.42 -10.23 15.76
N GLU A 382 10.51 -10.21 14.79
CA GLU A 382 9.07 -10.04 15.01
C GLU A 382 8.48 -11.19 15.83
N ALA A 383 8.80 -12.44 15.45
CA ALA A 383 8.34 -13.62 16.17
C ALA A 383 8.91 -13.69 17.60
N SER A 384 10.20 -13.42 17.77
CA SER A 384 10.85 -13.43 19.08
C SER A 384 10.35 -12.32 19.99
N TYR A 385 10.08 -11.13 19.43
CA TYR A 385 9.52 -10.00 20.15
C TYR A 385 8.11 -10.31 20.66
N ASN A 386 7.23 -10.81 19.78
CA ASN A 386 5.87 -11.20 20.17
C ASN A 386 5.88 -12.36 21.17
N TYR A 387 6.81 -13.31 21.04
CA TYR A 387 7.00 -14.36 22.04
C TYR A 387 7.37 -13.80 23.41
N ALA A 388 8.31 -12.85 23.46
CA ALA A 388 8.73 -12.21 24.70
C ALA A 388 7.57 -11.47 25.38
N LEU A 389 6.80 -10.68 24.61
CA LEU A 389 5.63 -9.96 25.14
C LEU A 389 4.59 -10.94 25.69
N LEU A 390 4.27 -12.00 24.95
CA LEU A 390 3.30 -12.99 25.38
C LEU A 390 3.75 -13.77 26.62
N CYS A 391 5.05 -14.09 26.75
CA CYS A 391 5.63 -14.61 27.98
C CYS A 391 5.40 -13.64 29.15
N GLY A 392 5.63 -12.34 28.93
CA GLY A 392 5.38 -11.30 29.92
C GLY A 392 3.92 -11.22 30.39
N ASP A 393 2.98 -11.27 29.44
CA ASP A 393 1.54 -11.24 29.72
C ASP A 393 1.05 -12.48 30.47
N LEU A 394 1.66 -13.63 30.20
CA LEU A 394 1.44 -14.89 30.93
C LEU A 394 2.20 -14.96 32.27
N GLY A 395 2.95 -13.91 32.63
CA GLY A 395 3.66 -13.78 33.90
C GLY A 395 5.08 -14.35 33.92
N ASP A 396 5.57 -14.93 32.82
CA ASP A 396 6.95 -15.38 32.67
C ASP A 396 7.89 -14.23 32.30
N ARG A 397 8.10 -13.36 33.29
CA ARG A 397 8.94 -12.16 33.17
C ARG A 397 10.42 -12.48 33.05
N VAL A 398 10.85 -13.66 33.48
CA VAL A 398 12.25 -14.10 33.35
C VAL A 398 12.52 -14.42 31.89
N LYS A 399 11.64 -15.19 31.25
CA LYS A 399 11.79 -15.52 29.83
C LYS A 399 11.65 -14.30 28.93
N MET A 400 10.69 -13.42 29.21
CA MET A 400 10.55 -12.14 28.52
C MET A 400 11.85 -11.34 28.54
N GLU A 401 12.47 -11.18 29.72
CA GLU A 401 13.72 -10.44 29.87
C GLU A 401 14.88 -11.11 29.11
N GLU A 402 15.01 -12.44 29.20
CA GLU A 402 16.04 -13.21 28.49
C GLU A 402 15.98 -12.95 26.97
N ILE A 403 14.78 -13.05 26.39
CA ILE A 403 14.56 -12.87 24.95
C ILE A 403 14.80 -11.41 24.55
N LEU A 404 14.28 -10.43 25.30
CA LEU A 404 14.48 -9.01 25.00
C LEU A 404 15.95 -8.60 25.09
N GLN A 405 16.71 -9.15 26.03
CA GLN A 405 18.16 -8.94 26.09
C GLN A 405 18.88 -9.55 24.88
N ALA A 406 18.48 -10.74 24.45
CA ALA A 406 19.04 -11.37 23.24
C ALA A 406 18.73 -10.53 21.99
N LEU A 407 17.47 -10.06 21.85
CA LEU A 407 17.07 -9.16 20.77
C LEU A 407 17.86 -7.85 20.79
N TRP A 408 18.06 -7.25 21.96
CA TRP A 408 18.83 -6.02 22.08
C TRP A 408 20.29 -6.20 21.65
N ARG A 409 20.91 -7.35 21.94
CA ARG A 409 22.27 -7.65 21.47
C ARG A 409 22.35 -7.76 19.94
N SER A 410 21.31 -8.31 19.31
CA SER A 410 21.23 -8.46 17.85
C SER A 410 20.81 -7.18 17.13
N TYR A 411 20.00 -6.34 17.78
CA TYR A 411 19.40 -5.13 17.23
C TYR A 411 19.60 -3.93 18.18
N PRO A 412 20.85 -3.49 18.42
CA PRO A 412 21.19 -2.47 19.42
C PRO A 412 20.75 -1.04 19.07
N ASP A 413 20.17 -0.83 17.88
CA ASP A 413 19.65 0.47 17.45
C ASP A 413 18.12 0.43 17.22
N ASP A 414 17.47 -0.70 17.50
CA ASP A 414 16.01 -0.83 17.33
C ASP A 414 15.28 -0.16 18.52
N PRO A 415 14.51 0.93 18.28
CA PRO A 415 13.86 1.67 19.35
C PRO A 415 12.74 0.87 20.02
N VAL A 416 12.10 -0.06 19.31
CA VAL A 416 11.02 -0.90 19.86
C VAL A 416 11.61 -1.89 20.87
N VAL A 417 12.72 -2.53 20.52
CA VAL A 417 13.41 -3.47 21.41
C VAL A 417 14.01 -2.75 22.62
N ALA A 418 14.66 -1.59 22.41
CA ALA A 418 15.18 -0.75 23.48
C ALA A 418 14.08 -0.36 24.47
N ASN A 419 12.95 0.14 23.98
CA ASN A 419 11.84 0.55 24.82
C ASN A 419 11.26 -0.62 25.60
N ALA A 420 11.02 -1.76 24.96
CA ALA A 420 10.46 -2.93 25.63
C ALA A 420 11.37 -3.47 26.73
N LEU A 421 12.68 -3.58 26.49
CA LEU A 421 13.65 -4.00 27.49
C LEU A 421 13.75 -2.99 28.64
N GLY A 422 13.88 -1.71 28.31
CA GLY A 422 13.96 -0.62 29.29
C GLY A 422 12.71 -0.54 30.16
N TYR A 423 11.51 -0.61 29.56
CA TYR A 423 10.24 -0.62 30.28
C TYR A 423 10.13 -1.84 31.20
N THR A 424 10.54 -3.02 30.74
CA THR A 424 10.56 -4.26 31.54
C THR A 424 11.43 -4.12 32.80
N TRP A 425 12.58 -3.47 32.69
CA TRP A 425 13.45 -3.16 33.82
C TRP A 425 12.86 -2.08 34.75
N ALA A 426 12.35 -1.00 34.17
CA ALA A 426 11.72 0.10 34.90
C ALA A 426 10.52 -0.36 35.73
N GLU A 427 9.60 -1.13 35.14
CA GLU A 427 8.40 -1.64 35.82
C GLU A 427 8.75 -2.42 37.10
N ARG A 428 9.87 -3.15 37.06
CA ARG A 428 10.39 -3.98 38.15
C ARG A 428 11.32 -3.25 39.13
N GLY A 429 11.60 -1.97 38.89
CA GLY A 429 12.56 -1.21 39.70
C GLY A 429 14.00 -1.73 39.59
N LYS A 430 14.34 -2.38 38.48
CA LYS A 430 15.68 -2.95 38.23
C LYS A 430 16.44 -2.09 37.23
N ASN A 431 17.77 -2.02 37.37
CA ASN A 431 18.67 -1.38 36.41
C ASN A 431 18.18 0.00 35.94
N LEU A 432 17.63 0.82 36.84
CA LEU A 432 16.83 2.00 36.47
C LEU A 432 17.59 3.01 35.59
N ASP A 433 18.89 3.21 35.83
CA ASP A 433 19.71 4.09 34.99
C ASP A 433 19.89 3.54 33.57
N GLN A 434 20.11 2.23 33.43
CA GLN A 434 20.23 1.57 32.12
C GLN A 434 18.87 1.53 31.41
N ALA A 435 17.80 1.28 32.15
CA ALA A 435 16.42 1.30 31.66
C ALA A 435 16.07 2.68 31.08
N LEU A 436 16.36 3.75 31.84
CA LEU A 436 16.16 5.12 31.39
C LEU A 436 16.95 5.41 30.10
N GLY A 437 18.23 5.02 30.05
CA GLY A 437 19.06 5.22 28.86
C GLY A 437 18.56 4.50 27.61
N LEU A 438 17.97 3.29 27.74
CA LEU A 438 17.34 2.59 26.62
C LEU A 438 16.06 3.28 26.16
N ILE A 439 15.22 3.72 27.10
CA ILE A 439 13.96 4.39 26.79
C ILE A 439 14.20 5.77 26.17
N GLU A 440 15.17 6.54 26.66
CA GLU A 440 15.55 7.84 26.09
C GLU A 440 16.03 7.70 24.63
N LYS A 441 16.72 6.61 24.28
CA LYS A 441 17.05 6.30 22.88
C LYS A 441 15.81 6.08 22.04
N ALA A 442 14.81 5.34 22.55
CA ALA A 442 13.56 5.12 21.82
C ALA A 442 12.76 6.42 21.63
N VAL A 443 12.65 7.23 22.68
CA VAL A 443 12.01 8.57 22.64
C VAL A 443 12.72 9.50 21.66
N ALA A 444 14.05 9.46 21.57
CA ALA A 444 14.80 10.28 20.63
C ALA A 444 14.47 9.94 19.16
N THR A 445 14.14 8.68 18.85
CA THR A 445 13.77 8.24 17.50
C THR A 445 12.36 8.67 17.12
N ASP A 446 11.40 8.54 18.03
CA ASP A 446 10.03 9.01 17.83
C ASP A 446 9.49 9.72 19.09
N PRO A 447 9.72 11.05 19.20
CA PRO A 447 9.30 11.82 20.37
C PRO A 447 7.78 11.93 20.53
N LYS A 448 7.00 11.62 19.49
CA LYS A 448 5.53 11.71 19.53
C LYS A 448 4.88 10.35 19.82
N ASN A 449 5.66 9.28 19.90
CA ASN A 449 5.14 7.95 20.20
C ASN A 449 4.62 7.89 21.64
N PRO A 450 3.30 7.70 21.86
CA PRO A 450 2.75 7.72 23.21
C PRO A 450 3.27 6.61 24.12
N SER A 451 3.58 5.44 23.55
CA SER A 451 4.10 4.30 24.32
C SER A 451 5.53 4.55 24.82
N TYR A 452 6.35 5.28 24.05
CA TYR A 452 7.70 5.66 24.46
C TYR A 452 7.65 6.77 25.53
N GLN A 453 6.74 7.73 25.36
CA GLN A 453 6.51 8.78 26.37
C GLN A 453 6.03 8.21 27.71
N ASP A 454 5.09 7.25 27.68
CA ASP A 454 4.63 6.54 28.87
C ASP A 454 5.76 5.76 29.54
N SER A 455 6.53 4.98 28.77
CA SER A 455 7.67 4.22 29.28
C SER A 455 8.71 5.14 29.94
N TRP A 456 8.98 6.30 29.34
CA TRP A 456 9.93 7.28 29.85
C TRP A 456 9.47 7.89 31.16
N ALA A 457 8.22 8.35 31.20
CA ALA A 457 7.62 8.90 32.40
C ALA A 457 7.55 7.86 33.53
N TRP A 458 7.24 6.60 33.20
CA TRP A 458 7.21 5.51 34.15
C TRP A 458 8.59 5.22 34.75
N ALA A 459 9.65 5.22 33.94
CA ALA A 459 11.03 5.10 34.43
C ALA A 459 11.39 6.26 35.38
N LEU A 460 11.08 7.50 35.01
CA LEU A 460 11.30 8.68 35.86
C LEU A 460 10.55 8.56 37.19
N PHE A 461 9.29 8.12 37.16
CA PHE A 461 8.49 7.89 38.36
C PHE A 461 9.12 6.86 39.31
N LYS A 462 9.62 5.74 38.75
CA LYS A 462 10.31 4.68 39.50
C LYS A 462 11.63 5.15 40.11
N MET A 463 12.31 6.10 39.46
CA MET A 463 13.50 6.78 39.99
C MET A 463 13.17 7.87 41.02
N GLY A 464 11.90 8.09 41.35
CA GLY A 464 11.49 9.12 42.32
C GLY A 464 11.35 10.53 41.72
N ARG A 465 11.53 10.70 40.41
CA ARG A 465 11.35 11.97 39.70
C ARG A 465 9.87 12.19 39.33
N THR A 466 8.99 12.12 40.33
CA THR A 466 7.52 12.12 40.16
C THR A 466 7.00 13.35 39.42
N ALA A 467 7.53 14.54 39.71
CA ALA A 467 7.09 15.78 39.07
C ALA A 467 7.28 15.78 37.54
N GLN A 468 8.43 15.30 37.06
CA GLN A 468 8.71 15.17 35.63
C GLN A 468 7.80 14.12 34.97
N ALA A 469 7.59 12.99 35.65
CA ALA A 469 6.70 11.94 35.18
C ALA A 469 5.25 12.45 35.03
N LEU A 470 4.75 13.25 35.98
CA LEU A 470 3.41 13.82 35.93
C LEU A 470 3.18 14.76 34.74
N GLU A 471 4.19 15.55 34.37
CA GLU A 471 4.11 16.44 33.21
C GLU A 471 3.94 15.65 31.91
N ILE A 472 4.79 14.63 31.71
CA ILE A 472 4.78 13.79 30.51
C ILE A 472 3.50 12.94 30.46
N LEU A 473 3.14 12.25 31.55
CA LEU A 473 1.93 11.42 31.63
C LEU A 473 0.67 12.25 31.44
N GLY A 474 0.59 13.44 32.04
CA GLY A 474 -0.56 14.31 31.93
C GLY A 474 -0.83 14.73 30.49
N LYS A 475 0.22 15.12 29.75
CA LYS A 475 0.11 15.45 28.32
C LYS A 475 -0.27 14.22 27.48
N THR A 476 0.44 13.11 27.66
CA THR A 476 0.26 11.90 26.85
C THR A 476 -1.12 11.26 27.07
N ALA A 477 -1.62 11.28 28.32
CA ALA A 477 -2.96 10.79 28.65
C ALA A 477 -4.07 11.64 28.03
N GLN A 478 -3.88 12.97 27.90
CA GLN A 478 -4.84 13.85 27.24
C GLN A 478 -4.98 13.54 25.75
N GLU A 479 -3.86 13.26 25.08
CA GLU A 479 -3.82 12.99 23.63
C GLU A 479 -4.40 11.61 23.30
N THR A 480 -4.11 10.59 24.09
CA THR A 480 -4.42 9.18 23.74
C THR A 480 -5.59 8.56 24.48
N ARG A 481 -5.82 8.98 25.72
CA ARG A 481 -6.73 8.32 26.69
C ARG A 481 -6.47 6.82 26.83
N ASP A 482 -5.23 6.40 26.69
CA ASP A 482 -4.85 5.01 26.82
C ASP A 482 -4.96 4.53 28.29
N PRO A 483 -5.59 3.37 28.56
CA PRO A 483 -5.82 2.93 29.93
C PRO A 483 -4.54 2.67 30.73
N GLU A 484 -3.44 2.27 30.10
CA GLU A 484 -2.17 2.02 30.83
C GLU A 484 -1.54 3.35 31.26
N ILE A 485 -1.50 4.33 30.35
CA ILE A 485 -0.98 5.68 30.63
C ILE A 485 -1.81 6.38 31.71
N LEU A 486 -3.14 6.26 31.65
CA LEU A 486 -4.05 6.79 32.66
C LEU A 486 -3.85 6.12 34.02
N MET A 487 -3.55 4.83 34.05
CA MET A 487 -3.21 4.11 35.27
C MET A 487 -1.88 4.61 35.86
N HIS A 488 -0.83 4.76 35.05
CA HIS A 488 0.44 5.32 35.50
C HIS A 488 0.28 6.76 36.01
N LEU A 489 -0.53 7.57 35.33
CA LEU A 489 -0.86 8.92 35.79
C LEU A 489 -1.54 8.90 37.16
N SER A 490 -2.52 8.01 37.36
CA SER A 490 -3.19 7.83 38.64
C SER A 490 -2.20 7.46 39.75
N GLN A 491 -1.29 6.52 39.50
CA GLN A 491 -0.27 6.10 40.45
C GLN A 491 0.71 7.22 40.80
N ALA A 492 1.10 8.03 39.80
CA ALA A 492 1.95 9.18 40.00
C ALA A 492 1.28 10.29 40.82
N GLN A 493 0.00 10.57 40.53
CA GLN A 493 -0.81 11.56 41.25
C GLN A 493 -1.00 11.14 42.72
N ASP A 494 -1.31 9.86 42.96
CA ASP A 494 -1.53 9.34 44.31
C ASP A 494 -0.27 9.46 45.19
N LYS A 495 0.90 9.18 44.61
CA LYS A 495 2.21 9.32 45.29
C LYS A 495 2.52 10.78 45.65
N GLU A 496 2.12 11.72 44.80
CA GLU A 496 2.32 13.17 45.01
C GLU A 496 1.25 13.77 45.97
N GLY A 497 0.29 12.97 46.45
CA GLY A 497 -0.79 13.42 47.33
C GLY A 497 -1.99 14.05 46.61
N LYS A 498 -2.02 14.01 45.28
CA LYS A 498 -3.13 14.48 44.42
C LYS A 498 -4.24 13.43 44.36
N LYS A 499 -4.90 13.21 45.51
CA LYS A 499 -5.78 12.05 45.74
C LYS A 499 -7.04 12.06 44.87
N GLU A 500 -7.65 13.23 44.67
CA GLU A 500 -8.85 13.37 43.83
C GLU A 500 -8.52 13.14 42.35
N GLU A 501 -7.44 13.76 41.85
CA GLU A 501 -7.00 13.58 40.46
C GLU A 501 -6.60 12.13 40.17
N ALA A 502 -5.97 11.46 41.14
CA ALA A 502 -5.64 10.05 41.04
C ALA A 502 -6.89 9.18 40.81
N TRP A 503 -7.99 9.46 41.52
CA TRP A 503 -9.26 8.78 41.28
C TRP A 503 -9.85 9.07 39.90
N VAL A 504 -9.80 10.32 39.43
CA VAL A 504 -10.29 10.68 38.10
C VAL A 504 -9.53 9.89 37.03
N SER A 505 -8.19 9.88 37.08
CA SER A 505 -7.35 9.14 36.13
C SER A 505 -7.59 7.63 36.20
N TYR A 506 -7.76 7.06 37.40
CA TYR A 506 -8.11 5.65 37.58
C TYR A 506 -9.45 5.28 36.93
N LEU A 507 -10.48 6.10 37.16
CA LEU A 507 -11.81 5.86 36.60
C LEU A 507 -11.82 5.99 35.08
N LEU A 508 -11.07 6.95 34.53
CA LEU A 508 -10.83 7.06 33.10
C LEU A 508 -10.13 5.81 32.55
N ALA A 509 -9.09 5.30 33.21
CA ALA A 509 -8.41 4.07 32.80
C ALA A 509 -9.36 2.88 32.76
N LYS A 510 -10.13 2.66 33.85
CA LYS A 510 -11.08 1.56 33.94
C LYS A 510 -12.21 1.67 32.92
N PHE A 511 -12.68 2.88 32.64
CA PHE A 511 -13.66 3.13 31.58
C PHE A 511 -13.08 2.82 30.19
N SER A 512 -11.88 3.32 29.87
CA SER A 512 -11.20 3.05 28.60
C SER A 512 -10.98 1.55 28.35
N LEU A 513 -10.76 0.76 29.40
CA LEU A 513 -10.58 -0.69 29.33
C LEU A 513 -11.88 -1.46 29.01
N THR A 514 -13.06 -0.86 29.18
CA THR A 514 -14.34 -1.50 28.80
C THR A 514 -14.54 -1.56 27.28
N ASN A 515 -13.70 -0.88 26.50
CA ASN A 515 -13.68 -0.98 25.05
C ASN A 515 -13.25 -2.40 24.63
N PRO A 516 -14.06 -3.14 23.85
CA PRO A 516 -13.73 -4.49 23.38
C PRO A 516 -12.36 -4.60 22.70
N LYS A 517 -11.91 -3.54 22.01
CA LYS A 517 -10.62 -3.49 21.30
C LYS A 517 -9.41 -3.28 22.23
N LYS A 518 -9.63 -2.88 23.49
CA LYS A 518 -8.56 -2.57 24.46
C LYS A 518 -8.58 -3.50 25.68
N LYS A 519 -9.22 -4.66 25.57
CA LYS A 519 -9.27 -5.63 26.69
C LYS A 519 -7.88 -6.17 26.99
N ASN A 520 -7.39 -5.91 28.19
CA ASN A 520 -6.15 -6.48 28.69
C ASN A 520 -6.40 -7.00 30.13
N ALA A 521 -6.32 -8.33 30.30
CA ALA A 521 -6.60 -8.98 31.57
C ALA A 521 -5.59 -8.62 32.66
N ARG A 522 -4.31 -8.45 32.29
CA ARG A 522 -3.25 -8.00 33.20
C ARG A 522 -3.52 -6.59 33.70
N LEU A 523 -3.84 -5.67 32.79
CA LEU A 523 -4.16 -4.28 33.14
C LEU A 523 -5.44 -4.20 34.00
N ALA A 524 -6.45 -5.02 33.72
CA ALA A 524 -7.65 -5.12 34.55
C ALA A 524 -7.32 -5.54 36.00
N ALA A 525 -6.40 -6.49 36.17
CA ALA A 525 -5.93 -6.94 37.48
C ALA A 525 -5.14 -5.84 38.21
N GLN A 526 -4.26 -5.12 37.51
CA GLN A 526 -3.51 -4.00 38.06
C GLN A 526 -4.43 -2.86 38.52
N LEU A 527 -5.43 -2.49 37.72
CA LEU A 527 -6.44 -1.51 38.08
C LEU A 527 -7.25 -1.95 39.31
N SER A 528 -7.61 -3.22 39.39
CA SER A 528 -8.32 -3.77 40.56
C SER A 528 -7.48 -3.70 41.85
N HIS A 529 -6.15 -3.81 41.73
CA HIS A 529 -5.24 -3.59 42.86
C HIS A 529 -5.12 -2.11 43.20
N LEU A 530 -4.97 -1.24 42.20
CA LEU A 530 -4.87 0.22 42.38
C LEU A 530 -6.12 0.80 43.07
N GLU A 531 -7.31 0.33 42.72
CA GLU A 531 -8.56 0.75 43.39
C GLU A 531 -8.53 0.57 44.91
N LYS A 532 -7.86 -0.49 45.37
CA LYS A 532 -7.78 -0.82 46.79
C LYS A 532 -6.77 0.07 47.53
N SER A 533 -5.79 0.64 46.84
CA SER A 533 -4.77 1.50 47.43
C SER A 533 -5.15 2.98 47.47
N LEU A 534 -6.07 3.43 46.60
CA LEU A 534 -6.51 4.82 46.57
C LEU A 534 -7.36 5.19 47.80
N ASP A 535 -7.22 6.43 48.28
CA ASP A 535 -7.97 6.95 49.43
C ASP A 535 -9.46 7.12 49.08
N ARG A 536 -10.32 6.28 49.66
CA ARG A 536 -11.76 6.28 49.40
C ARG A 536 -12.46 7.59 49.73
N ASN A 537 -11.92 8.38 50.66
CA ASN A 537 -12.52 9.66 51.03
C ASN A 537 -12.32 10.73 49.95
N ALA A 538 -11.29 10.58 49.12
CA ALA A 538 -10.98 11.46 48.00
C ALA A 538 -11.65 11.02 46.69
N LYS A 539 -12.58 10.06 46.72
CA LYS A 539 -13.27 9.58 45.52
C LYS A 539 -14.29 10.65 45.09
N PRO A 540 -14.15 11.23 43.88
CA PRO A 540 -15.05 12.28 43.41
C PRO A 540 -16.46 11.72 43.16
N SER A 541 -17.46 12.58 43.36
CA SER A 541 -18.85 12.26 43.06
C SER A 541 -19.07 12.13 41.54
N ALA A 542 -20.12 11.41 41.14
CA ALA A 542 -20.45 11.23 39.73
C ALA A 542 -20.66 12.56 38.98
N GLY A 543 -21.11 13.62 39.67
CA GLY A 543 -21.28 14.95 39.09
C GLY A 543 -19.96 15.66 38.80
N GLU A 544 -18.96 15.52 39.68
CA GLU A 544 -17.64 16.14 39.53
C GLU A 544 -16.84 15.51 38.38
N ILE A 545 -16.91 14.18 38.22
CA ILE A 545 -16.26 13.44 37.14
C ILE A 545 -16.84 13.81 35.76
N LEU A 546 -18.16 14.05 35.69
CA LEU A 546 -18.87 14.36 34.45
C LEU A 546 -18.72 15.84 34.04
N GLY A 547 -18.61 16.76 35.00
CA GLY A 547 -18.40 18.19 34.74
C GLY A 547 -17.12 18.47 33.95
N GLU A 548 -16.00 17.83 34.29
CA GLU A 548 -14.73 17.97 33.54
C GLU A 548 -14.74 17.29 32.18
N GLN A 549 -15.46 16.17 32.02
CA GLN A 549 -15.55 15.46 30.74
C GLN A 549 -16.47 16.16 29.74
N PHE A 550 -17.60 16.70 30.18
CA PHE A 550 -18.56 17.39 29.32
C PHE A 550 -18.12 18.80 28.94
N ALA A 551 -17.43 19.53 29.84
CA ALA A 551 -16.87 20.85 29.53
C ALA A 551 -15.81 20.81 28.39
N ARG A 552 -15.26 19.61 28.08
CA ARG A 552 -14.24 19.42 27.03
C ARG A 552 -14.75 18.65 25.79
N ALA A 553 -15.98 18.11 25.82
CA ALA A 553 -16.56 17.31 24.73
C ALA A 553 -17.46 18.12 23.77
N ASP A 554 -17.60 19.43 23.99
CA ASP A 554 -18.53 20.34 23.30
C ASP A 554 -18.23 20.55 21.79
N GLN A 555 -17.22 19.88 21.22
CA GLN A 555 -16.74 20.14 19.85
C GLN A 555 -17.00 19.02 18.82
N GLY A 556 -17.82 18.00 19.09
CA GLY A 556 -18.03 16.95 18.06
C GLY A 556 -19.03 15.83 18.37
N LEU A 557 -20.06 16.08 19.17
CA LEU A 557 -21.09 15.06 19.41
C LEU A 557 -22.14 15.06 18.30
N SER A 558 -22.10 14.07 17.42
CA SER A 558 -23.16 13.74 16.47
C SER A 558 -23.92 12.48 16.92
N GLY A 559 -25.21 12.36 16.56
CA GLY A 559 -26.04 11.24 17.00
C GLY A 559 -27.34 11.09 16.23
N ALA A 560 -28.00 9.93 16.38
CA ALA A 560 -29.26 9.67 15.70
C ALA A 560 -30.31 8.96 16.57
N PHE A 561 -31.56 9.36 16.41
CA PHE A 561 -32.75 8.75 17.01
C PHE A 561 -33.63 8.11 15.94
N ARG A 562 -34.19 6.94 16.24
CA ARG A 562 -35.26 6.32 15.46
C ARG A 562 -36.59 6.57 16.16
N CYS A 563 -37.43 7.39 15.57
CA CYS A 563 -38.77 7.67 16.06
C CYS A 563 -39.80 6.91 15.22
N GLN A 564 -40.78 6.30 15.89
CA GLN A 564 -41.97 5.73 15.25
C GLN A 564 -43.18 6.54 15.71
N TRP A 565 -43.88 7.15 14.76
CA TRP A 565 -45.11 7.90 14.96
C TRP A 565 -46.30 7.05 14.55
N ASN A 566 -47.24 6.86 15.48
CA ASN A 566 -48.48 6.14 15.26
C ASN A 566 -49.63 7.15 15.19
N LEU A 567 -50.07 7.42 13.96
CA LEU A 567 -51.24 8.25 13.63
C LEU A 567 -52.48 7.36 13.56
N LYS A 568 -53.57 7.77 14.21
CA LYS A 568 -54.80 6.96 14.27
C LYS A 568 -55.37 6.75 12.85
N GLY A 569 -55.49 5.50 12.41
CA GLY A 569 -56.03 5.14 11.09
C GLY A 569 -55.01 5.13 9.94
N GLN A 570 -53.72 5.35 10.20
CA GLN A 570 -52.66 5.30 9.18
C GLN A 570 -51.56 4.29 9.54
N LYS A 571 -50.77 3.87 8.54
CA LYS A 571 -49.59 3.04 8.78
C LYS A 571 -48.56 3.83 9.62
N PRO A 572 -47.87 3.17 10.57
CA PRO A 572 -46.91 3.83 11.44
C PRO A 572 -45.75 4.39 10.64
N LEU A 573 -45.46 5.67 10.84
CA LEU A 573 -44.38 6.39 10.19
C LEU A 573 -43.09 6.17 10.97
N ARG A 574 -42.04 5.67 10.33
CA ARG A 574 -40.72 5.50 10.95
C ARG A 574 -39.78 6.55 10.41
N VAL A 575 -39.22 7.34 11.32
CA VAL A 575 -38.36 8.48 11.05
C VAL A 575 -37.02 8.28 11.75
N ARG A 576 -35.91 8.47 11.03
CA ARG A 576 -34.59 8.63 11.66
C ARG A 576 -34.25 10.11 11.70
N LEU A 577 -34.01 10.65 12.89
CA LEU A 577 -33.51 12.00 13.12
C LEU A 577 -32.02 11.93 13.41
N SER A 578 -31.19 12.68 12.70
CA SER A 578 -29.77 12.82 13.02
C SER A 578 -29.38 14.28 13.26
N PHE A 579 -28.44 14.50 14.17
CA PHE A 579 -27.82 15.81 14.45
C PHE A 579 -26.31 15.72 14.26
N GLU A 580 -25.71 16.75 13.64
CA GLU A 580 -24.28 16.82 13.33
C GLU A 580 -23.47 17.52 14.45
N SER A 581 -24.06 18.46 15.20
CA SER A 581 -23.44 19.12 16.36
C SER A 581 -24.48 19.63 17.36
N ALA A 582 -24.13 19.70 18.64
CA ALA A 582 -24.95 20.38 19.66
C ALA A 582 -24.96 21.91 19.53
N SER A 583 -24.02 22.49 18.77
CA SER A 583 -23.88 23.94 18.58
C SER A 583 -24.54 24.47 17.30
N GLU A 584 -24.86 23.61 16.33
CA GLU A 584 -25.50 24.01 15.07
C GLU A 584 -27.01 23.79 15.15
N LYS A 585 -27.74 24.90 15.34
CA LYS A 585 -29.18 24.94 15.61
C LYS A 585 -30.09 24.49 14.46
N GLU A 586 -29.55 24.15 13.28
CA GLU A 586 -30.37 24.01 12.05
C GLU A 586 -30.18 22.72 11.23
N ALA A 587 -29.41 21.73 11.70
CA ALA A 587 -29.11 20.53 10.89
C ALA A 587 -29.80 19.25 11.40
N PHE A 588 -31.13 19.20 11.40
CA PHE A 588 -31.86 17.94 11.57
C PHE A 588 -32.12 17.28 10.20
N ARG A 589 -31.60 16.07 9.99
CA ARG A 589 -31.95 15.26 8.79
C ARG A 589 -32.94 14.16 9.16
N VAL A 590 -34.01 14.05 8.37
CA VAL A 590 -35.16 13.15 8.57
C VAL A 590 -35.16 12.09 7.47
N PHE A 591 -35.12 10.81 7.82
CA PHE A 591 -35.14 9.68 6.86
C PHE A 591 -36.36 8.76 7.06
N TYR A 592 -36.98 8.30 5.96
CA TYR A 592 -38.11 7.36 5.92
C TYR A 592 -37.71 5.93 5.48
N TRP A 593 -38.58 4.94 5.70
CA TRP A 593 -38.40 3.51 5.37
C TRP A 593 -39.53 3.01 4.44
N PRO A 594 -39.31 2.18 3.37
CA PRO A 594 -38.18 1.28 3.05
C PRO A 594 -37.20 1.82 1.97
N PRO A 595 -36.05 1.15 1.68
CA PRO A 595 -34.88 1.77 1.05
C PRO A 595 -34.99 1.85 -0.48
N GLY A 596 -35.05 3.06 -0.99
CA GLY A 596 -34.94 3.35 -2.42
C GLY A 596 -34.98 4.86 -2.63
N ALA A 597 -33.79 5.45 -2.86
CA ALA A 597 -33.52 6.88 -3.03
C ALA A 597 -33.54 7.74 -1.75
N PHE A 598 -32.34 8.11 -1.30
CA PHE A 598 -32.11 9.12 -0.27
C PHE A 598 -32.20 10.52 -0.91
N LEU A 599 -33.10 11.37 -0.42
CA LEU A 599 -32.95 12.83 -0.52
C LEU A 599 -33.12 13.41 0.89
N PRO A 600 -32.16 14.21 1.40
CA PRO A 600 -32.33 14.94 2.65
C PRO A 600 -33.42 16.01 2.43
N LEU A 601 -34.61 15.77 2.96
CA LEU A 601 -35.68 16.78 2.89
C LEU A 601 -35.47 17.82 3.98
N LYS A 602 -35.59 19.11 3.62
CA LYS A 602 -35.55 20.23 4.57
C LYS A 602 -36.86 20.30 5.36
N ARG A 603 -36.84 20.97 6.53
CA ARG A 603 -38.02 21.18 7.39
C ARG A 603 -39.26 21.61 6.61
N GLU A 604 -39.11 22.57 5.69
CA GLU A 604 -40.23 23.10 4.91
C GLU A 604 -40.88 22.04 4.00
N GLU A 605 -40.09 21.10 3.48
CA GLU A 605 -40.58 20.01 2.63
C GLU A 605 -41.33 18.93 3.43
N ILE A 606 -40.98 18.77 4.71
CA ILE A 606 -41.69 17.86 5.64
C ILE A 606 -43.03 18.46 6.05
N GLU A 607 -43.04 19.75 6.38
CA GLU A 607 -44.27 20.47 6.72
C GLU A 607 -45.23 20.57 5.53
N GLN A 608 -44.72 20.69 4.30
CA GLN A 608 -45.55 20.63 3.08
C GLN A 608 -46.17 19.25 2.84
N ASN A 609 -45.38 18.18 2.96
CA ASN A 609 -45.86 16.83 2.70
C ASN A 609 -46.71 16.28 3.86
N PHE A 610 -46.49 16.76 5.08
CA PHE A 610 -47.20 16.34 6.29
C PHE A 610 -47.52 17.55 7.18
N PRO A 611 -48.54 18.36 6.84
CA PRO A 611 -48.87 19.60 7.57
C PRO A 611 -49.16 19.40 9.06
N GLN A 612 -49.62 18.20 9.43
CA GLN A 612 -49.92 17.78 10.80
C GLN A 612 -48.66 17.63 11.68
N SER A 613 -47.45 17.59 11.08
CA SER A 613 -46.18 17.31 11.76
C SER A 613 -45.45 18.56 12.25
N SER A 614 -45.81 19.76 11.77
CA SER A 614 -45.14 21.02 12.10
C SER A 614 -45.17 21.35 13.60
N GLY A 615 -46.31 21.14 14.26
CA GLY A 615 -46.43 21.34 15.71
C GLY A 615 -45.57 20.36 16.52
N VAL A 616 -45.46 19.11 16.05
CA VAL A 616 -44.66 18.06 16.70
C VAL A 616 -43.16 18.33 16.55
N LEU A 617 -42.72 18.83 15.39
CA LEU A 617 -41.32 19.18 15.13
C LEU A 617 -40.87 20.39 15.97
N THR A 618 -41.68 21.45 15.99
CA THR A 618 -41.37 22.69 16.72
C THR A 618 -41.28 22.45 18.25
N GLU A 619 -42.20 21.66 18.82
CA GLU A 619 -42.14 21.36 20.27
C GLU A 619 -41.10 20.28 20.61
N PHE A 620 -40.73 19.39 19.68
CA PHE A 620 -39.59 18.48 19.85
C PHE A 620 -38.26 19.23 19.86
N GLU A 621 -38.07 20.19 18.96
CA GLU A 621 -36.88 21.08 18.95
C GLU A 621 -36.77 21.85 20.26
N SER A 622 -37.87 22.46 20.72
CA SER A 622 -37.94 23.14 22.02
C SER A 622 -37.63 22.20 23.20
N ALA A 623 -38.14 20.97 23.17
CA ALA A 623 -37.86 19.98 24.22
C ALA A 623 -36.42 19.45 24.19
N MET A 624 -35.78 19.39 23.02
CA MET A 624 -34.36 19.08 22.89
C MET A 624 -33.50 20.26 23.35
N GLU A 625 -33.89 21.50 23.04
CA GLU A 625 -33.28 22.71 23.57
C GLU A 625 -33.36 22.71 25.11
N ASP A 626 -34.52 22.40 25.71
CA ASP A 626 -34.68 22.26 27.16
C ASP A 626 -33.84 21.10 27.72
N PHE A 627 -33.76 19.97 27.02
CA PHE A 627 -32.94 18.81 27.39
C PHE A 627 -31.44 19.16 27.44
N PHE A 628 -30.94 19.96 26.50
CA PHE A 628 -29.56 20.44 26.48
C PHE A 628 -29.33 21.67 27.39
N ALA A 629 -30.32 22.54 27.55
CA ALA A 629 -30.27 23.72 28.42
C ALA A 629 -30.34 23.36 29.91
N GLN A 630 -31.02 22.26 30.27
CA GLN A 630 -31.03 21.72 31.63
C GLN A 630 -29.72 20.97 31.96
N ARG A 631 -28.59 21.69 31.90
CA ARG A 631 -27.31 21.37 32.58
C ARG A 631 -27.48 21.00 34.07
N ALA A 632 -28.67 21.17 34.66
CA ALA A 632 -29.03 20.90 36.04
C ALA A 632 -29.28 19.41 36.40
N TRP A 633 -29.23 18.47 35.45
CA TRP A 633 -29.26 17.03 35.79
C TRP A 633 -28.07 16.61 36.67
N PHE A 634 -26.92 17.27 36.48
CA PHE A 634 -25.66 16.92 37.13
C PHE A 634 -25.53 17.50 38.55
N ALA A 635 -26.35 18.48 38.92
CA ALA A 635 -26.29 19.14 40.22
C ALA A 635 -27.12 18.44 41.31
N ASN A 636 -28.10 17.60 40.96
CA ASN A 636 -29.10 17.11 41.93
C ASN A 636 -29.48 15.61 41.80
N GLY A 637 -28.49 14.73 41.64
CA GLY A 637 -28.54 13.36 42.19
C GLY A 637 -29.72 12.42 41.85
N ALA A 638 -30.34 12.50 40.68
CA ALA A 638 -31.54 11.72 40.36
C ALA A 638 -31.36 10.72 39.19
N VAL A 639 -30.74 9.56 39.45
CA VAL A 639 -30.90 8.36 38.59
C VAL A 639 -31.05 7.12 39.48
N LYS A 640 -32.18 6.41 39.36
CA LYS A 640 -32.42 5.12 40.04
C LYS A 640 -31.84 3.95 39.23
N HIS A 641 -31.28 2.98 39.96
CA HIS A 641 -30.60 1.77 39.45
C HIS A 641 -31.49 0.92 38.52
N GLY A 642 -30.93 0.39 37.42
CA GLY A 642 -31.54 -0.65 36.58
C GLY A 642 -32.58 -0.23 35.52
N GLN A 643 -32.78 1.07 35.26
CA GLN A 643 -33.65 1.52 34.17
C GLN A 643 -32.96 2.57 33.30
N ALA A 644 -33.08 2.43 31.98
CA ALA A 644 -32.76 3.52 31.06
C ALA A 644 -33.54 4.76 31.53
N PRO A 645 -32.93 5.95 31.67
CA PRO A 645 -33.70 7.15 31.94
C PRO A 645 -34.78 7.26 30.86
N GLN A 646 -36.04 7.13 31.29
CA GLN A 646 -37.21 7.28 30.45
C GLN A 646 -37.76 8.67 30.71
N LEU A 647 -37.58 9.55 29.74
CA LEU A 647 -38.31 10.79 29.72
C LEU A 647 -39.68 10.50 29.12
N LYS A 648 -40.71 10.63 29.96
CA LYS A 648 -42.11 10.63 29.55
C LYS A 648 -42.61 12.06 29.72
N TRP A 649 -43.02 12.66 28.62
CA TRP A 649 -43.68 13.95 28.64
C TRP A 649 -45.12 13.79 28.19
N LYS A 650 -46.03 14.49 28.89
CA LYS A 650 -47.39 14.74 28.44
C LYS A 650 -47.39 16.12 27.81
N VAL A 651 -47.83 16.18 26.56
CA VAL A 651 -47.85 17.41 25.76
C VAL A 651 -49.32 17.71 25.48
N GLY A 652 -49.87 18.69 26.19
CA GLY A 652 -51.31 18.98 26.17
C GLY A 652 -52.18 17.80 26.62
N ASN A 653 -53.46 17.81 26.22
CA ASN A 653 -54.42 16.74 26.54
C ASN A 653 -54.37 15.55 25.57
N ASP A 654 -53.65 15.66 24.44
CA ASP A 654 -53.84 14.74 23.30
C ASP A 654 -52.62 13.88 22.93
N TYR A 655 -51.46 14.09 23.57
CA TYR A 655 -50.18 13.44 23.18
C TYR A 655 -49.34 12.92 24.35
N SER A 656 -48.63 11.81 24.10
CA SER A 656 -47.58 11.30 24.98
C SER A 656 -46.35 10.88 24.18
N VAL A 657 -45.18 11.36 24.59
CA VAL A 657 -43.89 11.05 23.97
C VAL A 657 -43.06 10.23 24.96
N ARG A 658 -42.45 9.16 24.46
CA ARG A 658 -41.56 8.29 25.26
C ARG A 658 -40.18 8.20 24.60
N ALA A 659 -39.18 8.80 25.24
CA ALA A 659 -37.79 8.69 24.84
C ALA A 659 -37.03 7.75 25.77
N ARG A 660 -36.19 6.87 25.21
CA ARG A 660 -35.26 6.01 25.95
C ARG A 660 -33.83 6.48 25.70
N GLY A 661 -33.12 6.85 26.77
CA GLY A 661 -31.70 7.23 26.69
C GLY A 661 -30.78 6.09 26.23
N PRO A 662 -29.53 6.38 25.82
CA PRO A 662 -28.60 5.40 25.24
C PRO A 662 -28.21 4.29 26.23
N LYS A 663 -28.07 3.05 25.74
CA LYS A 663 -27.50 1.91 26.50
C LYS A 663 -26.06 2.16 26.97
N LEU A 664 -25.30 3.06 26.33
CA LEU A 664 -23.94 3.41 26.73
C LEU A 664 -23.89 4.24 28.01
N LEU A 665 -24.81 5.20 28.17
CA LEU A 665 -25.02 5.92 29.43
C LEU A 665 -25.48 4.95 30.52
N LEU A 666 -26.30 3.95 30.18
CA LEU A 666 -26.75 2.88 31.08
C LEU A 666 -25.59 2.01 31.58
N LYS A 667 -24.66 1.58 30.72
CA LYS A 667 -23.43 0.86 31.15
C LYS A 667 -22.50 1.74 31.98
N PHE A 668 -22.44 3.04 31.67
CA PHE A 668 -21.72 4.03 32.46
C PHE A 668 -22.36 4.14 33.87
N PHE A 669 -23.68 4.29 33.97
CA PHE A 669 -24.42 4.36 35.23
C PHE A 669 -24.41 3.04 36.02
N GLU A 670 -24.58 1.87 35.38
CA GLU A 670 -24.52 0.53 36.01
C GLU A 670 -23.16 0.29 36.68
N PHE A 671 -22.08 0.70 36.01
CA PHE A 671 -20.72 0.61 36.54
C PHE A 671 -20.49 1.48 37.79
N TYR A 672 -21.14 2.64 37.89
CA TYR A 672 -21.03 3.54 39.05
C TYR A 672 -22.01 3.20 40.18
N SER A 673 -23.18 2.62 39.86
CA SER A 673 -24.21 2.27 40.85
C SER A 673 -23.93 0.98 41.62
N ASP A 674 -23.15 0.06 41.07
CA ASP A 674 -22.86 -1.24 41.71
C ASP A 674 -21.92 -1.18 42.92
N HIS A 675 -21.30 -0.05 43.23
CA HIS A 675 -20.38 0.07 44.39
C HIS A 675 -20.84 1.07 45.46
N ALA A 676 -21.98 1.75 45.28
CA ALA A 676 -22.57 2.62 46.30
C ALA A 676 -23.37 1.85 47.38
N LEU A 677 -23.72 0.59 47.13
CA LEU A 677 -24.58 -0.21 48.02
C LEU A 677 -23.83 -1.03 49.10
N GLN A 678 -22.49 -1.02 49.12
CA GLN A 678 -21.73 -1.67 50.20
C GLN A 678 -21.43 -0.74 51.40
N SER A 679 -21.58 0.58 51.24
CA SER A 679 -21.52 1.52 52.36
C SER A 679 -22.94 1.85 52.83
N GLY A 680 -23.51 0.98 53.66
CA GLY A 680 -24.82 1.19 54.24
C GLY A 680 -24.88 2.44 55.12
N GLN A 681 -25.29 3.57 54.56
CA GLN A 681 -25.89 4.69 55.30
C GLN A 681 -27.00 5.31 54.43
N GLY A 682 -28.23 5.19 54.90
CA GLY A 682 -29.41 5.69 54.21
C GLY A 682 -29.59 7.20 54.36
N ALA A 683 -30.22 7.80 53.35
CA ALA A 683 -31.00 9.02 53.52
C ALA A 683 -32.39 8.76 52.92
N ALA A 684 -33.38 8.73 53.82
CA ALA A 684 -34.79 8.64 53.52
C ALA A 684 -35.30 9.94 52.87
N GLY A 685 -36.24 9.82 51.93
CA GLY A 685 -37.10 10.94 51.53
C GLY A 685 -37.51 10.95 50.06
N GLY A 686 -38.80 10.71 49.81
CA GLY A 686 -39.53 11.46 48.78
C GLY A 686 -39.74 10.82 47.39
N LEU A 687 -40.96 10.29 47.23
CA LEU A 687 -41.80 10.33 46.03
C LEU A 687 -41.49 9.42 44.83
N VAL A 688 -42.22 8.31 44.83
CA VAL A 688 -42.56 7.44 43.69
C VAL A 688 -43.69 8.10 42.89
N PRO A 689 -43.60 8.27 41.55
CA PRO A 689 -44.79 8.57 40.76
C PRO A 689 -45.59 7.29 40.50
N ARG A 690 -46.83 7.29 41.01
CA ARG A 690 -47.90 6.35 40.69
C ARG A 690 -48.23 6.39 39.18
N GLN A 691 -48.55 5.21 38.65
CA GLN A 691 -49.23 5.02 37.36
C GLN A 691 -50.57 5.78 37.36
N ILE A 692 -50.81 6.62 36.34
CA ILE A 692 -52.13 7.18 36.04
C ILE A 692 -52.41 6.89 34.56
N ASN A 693 -53.44 6.07 34.32
CA ASN A 693 -54.05 5.87 33.00
C ASN A 693 -55.02 7.02 32.72
N LEU A 694 -54.98 7.57 31.52
CA LEU A 694 -56.09 8.30 30.90
C LEU A 694 -56.10 8.03 29.40
N GLU A 695 -57.24 7.56 28.90
CA GLU A 695 -57.59 7.36 27.49
C GLU A 695 -58.23 8.64 26.91
N SER A 696 -57.61 9.22 25.88
CA SER A 696 -58.18 9.89 24.70
C SER A 696 -57.02 10.57 23.97
N GLY A 697 -56.89 10.43 22.65
CA GLY A 697 -55.66 10.83 21.95
C GLY A 697 -55.84 11.31 20.52
N ALA A 698 -54.71 11.52 19.82
CA ALA A 698 -54.66 11.59 18.36
C ALA A 698 -53.38 11.00 17.74
N VAL A 699 -52.21 11.12 18.40
CA VAL A 699 -50.91 10.62 17.87
C VAL A 699 -50.02 10.15 19.02
N SER A 700 -49.24 9.08 18.83
CA SER A 700 -48.20 8.65 19.80
C SER A 700 -46.84 8.47 19.11
N ALA A 701 -45.77 8.90 19.79
CA ALA A 701 -44.41 8.82 19.28
C ALA A 701 -43.50 8.02 20.24
N THR A 702 -42.76 7.07 19.67
CA THR A 702 -41.77 6.25 20.40
C THR A 702 -40.41 6.42 19.75
N CYS A 703 -39.42 6.94 20.50
CA CYS A 703 -38.07 7.17 19.98
C CYS A 703 -37.03 6.27 20.67
N GLU A 704 -36.17 5.63 19.87
CA GLU A 704 -35.07 4.78 20.30
C GLU A 704 -33.73 5.34 19.77
N SER A 705 -32.76 5.55 20.65
CA SER A 705 -31.40 5.98 20.26
C SER A 705 -30.68 4.90 19.45
N LEU A 706 -30.07 5.27 18.32
CA LEU A 706 -29.29 4.36 17.47
C LEU A 706 -27.80 4.31 17.81
N GLY A 707 -27.29 5.21 18.67
CA GLY A 707 -25.89 5.29 19.08
C GLY A 707 -25.22 6.60 18.63
N TYR A 708 -24.07 6.89 19.25
CA TYR A 708 -23.18 7.98 18.84
C TYR A 708 -22.21 7.43 17.78
N ALA A 709 -22.10 8.11 16.65
CA ALA A 709 -20.93 7.94 15.78
C ALA A 709 -19.88 8.91 16.31
N LYS A 710 -18.72 8.39 16.70
CA LYS A 710 -17.52 9.23 16.81
C LYS A 710 -16.93 9.28 15.41
N GLU A 711 -16.82 10.47 14.84
CA GLU A 711 -15.69 10.75 13.95
C GLU A 711 -14.39 10.69 14.76
#